data_AF-A0A8C6PQQ7-F1
#
_entry.id   AF-A0A8C6PQQ7-F1
#
_cell.length_a   1.000
_cell.length_b   1.000
_cell.length_c   1.000
_cell.angle_alpha   90.00
_cell.angle_beta   90.00
_cell.angle_gamma   90.00
#
_symmetry.space_group_name_H-M   'P 1'
#
loop_
_entity.id
_entity.type
_entity.pdbx_description
1 polymer ?
#
loop_
_entity_poly.entity_id
_entity_poly.type
_entity_poly.pdbx_seq_one_letter_code
_entity_poly.pdbx_strand_id
1 'polypeptide(L)'
;LDEFKGHSLLQAAREADMTKAKKTLALEIINFKHPHTHETALHCAVASPHPKRKQVTELLLRKGANVNEKNKDFMTPLHVAAERAHNDIMEVLQKHGAKVNALDTLGQTALHRAALAGHLQTCRQLLGYGADASLVSLQGFTAAQMGNEAVQQILNESVPVRNSDVDYRLLEAAKAGDLDTVKSLCTAQNVNCRDLEGRHSTPLHFAAGYNRVAVVEYLLHHGADVHAKDKGGLVPLHNACSYGHYEVAELLVRHGASVNVADLWKFTPLHEAAAKGKYEICKLLLKHGADPTKKNRDGNTPLDLVKDGDTDIQDLLRGDAALLDAAKKGCLARVQKLCSPENINCRDTQGRNSTPLHLAAGYNNLEVVEYLLEHEADVNAQDKGGLIPLHNAASYGADDIRALLIDAMPPDALPSCLKPQVSTGAAGGVVISPSPSPSCLSAASSIDNLTAPLSDITVGGASGTADGASGSDRKEALLDMTINQFLKSLGLEHLRDIFQREQISLDVLADMGHEELKEIGINAYGHRHKLIKGIERLLGGQQGGNPYLTFHCSSQGTVLIDLAPDDKEFQSVEEELQSTIREHRDGGNAGGVFSRYNIIKIQKVVNKKLRERYAHRQKEIADENHNHHNERMLFHGSPFINAIIHKGFDERHAYIGGMFGAGIYFAENSSKSNQYVYGIGGGTGCPTHKDRSCYVCHRQMLFCRVTLGKSFLQFSAMKMAHAPPGHHSVIGRPSVNGLAYAEYVIYRGEQAYPEYLITYQIVKPENGNKRPSSRCKCIDYCG
;
A
#
# COMPACT_ATOMS: atom_id res chain seq x y z
N LEU A 1 -7.73 -22.06 -54.52
CA LEU A 1 -6.60 -23.02 -54.58
C LEU A 1 -6.38 -23.70 -53.23
N ASP A 2 -6.47 -22.95 -52.12
CA ASP A 2 -6.16 -23.45 -50.77
C ASP A 2 -7.19 -24.42 -50.20
N GLU A 3 -8.47 -24.24 -50.54
CA GLU A 3 -9.52 -25.20 -50.20
C GLU A 3 -9.29 -26.58 -50.86
N PHE A 4 -8.97 -26.62 -52.15
CA PHE A 4 -8.64 -27.85 -52.87
C PHE A 4 -7.41 -28.57 -52.26
N LYS A 5 -6.36 -27.81 -51.93
CA LYS A 5 -5.18 -28.36 -51.24
C LYS A 5 -5.51 -28.85 -49.84
N GLY A 6 -6.37 -28.13 -49.11
CA GLY A 6 -6.90 -28.53 -47.80
C GLY A 6 -7.63 -29.87 -47.86
N HIS A 7 -8.60 -30.01 -48.77
CA HIS A 7 -9.30 -31.28 -49.00
C HIS A 7 -8.34 -32.41 -49.41
N SER A 8 -7.34 -32.10 -50.23
CA SER A 8 -6.32 -33.08 -50.63
C SER A 8 -5.46 -33.55 -49.44
N LEU A 9 -5.12 -32.65 -48.50
CA LEU A 9 -4.42 -33.01 -47.27
C LEU A 9 -5.30 -33.85 -46.34
N LEU A 10 -6.59 -33.50 -46.18
CA LEU A 10 -7.54 -34.30 -45.40
C LEU A 10 -7.65 -35.72 -45.97
N GLN A 11 -7.76 -35.85 -47.29
CA GLN A 11 -7.83 -37.16 -47.94
C GLN A 11 -6.55 -37.97 -47.76
N ALA A 12 -5.38 -37.35 -47.93
CA ALA A 12 -4.09 -38.00 -47.69
C ALA A 12 -3.95 -38.48 -46.23
N ALA A 13 -4.46 -37.69 -45.27
CA ALA A 13 -4.50 -38.08 -43.86
C ALA A 13 -5.45 -39.26 -43.61
N ARG A 14 -6.65 -39.29 -44.22
CA ARG A 14 -7.60 -40.41 -44.11
C ARG A 14 -7.02 -41.72 -44.67
N GLU A 15 -6.33 -41.65 -45.80
CA GLU A 15 -5.67 -42.79 -46.46
C GLU A 15 -4.36 -43.20 -45.76
N ALA A 16 -3.89 -42.42 -44.79
CA ALA A 16 -2.53 -42.50 -44.22
C ALA A 16 -1.42 -42.55 -45.29
N ASP A 17 -1.61 -41.85 -46.41
CA ASP A 17 -0.66 -41.78 -47.51
C ASP A 17 0.41 -40.73 -47.20
N MET A 18 1.55 -41.19 -46.70
CA MET A 18 2.68 -40.36 -46.33
C MET A 18 3.25 -39.55 -47.50
N THR A 19 3.20 -40.09 -48.72
CA THR A 19 3.76 -39.44 -49.91
C THR A 19 2.86 -38.29 -50.35
N LYS A 20 1.54 -38.54 -50.43
CA LYS A 20 0.57 -37.48 -50.71
C LYS A 20 0.55 -36.43 -49.60
N ALA A 21 0.59 -36.85 -48.34
CA ALA A 21 0.60 -35.93 -47.20
C ALA A 21 1.79 -34.98 -47.28
N LYS A 22 3.02 -35.48 -47.51
CA LYS A 22 4.21 -34.62 -47.68
C LYS A 22 4.10 -33.65 -48.86
N LYS A 23 3.47 -34.08 -49.96
CA LYS A 23 3.32 -33.26 -51.17
C LYS A 23 2.30 -32.12 -50.99
N THR A 24 1.26 -32.33 -50.19
CA THR A 24 0.19 -31.34 -49.95
C THR A 24 0.39 -30.49 -48.71
N LEU A 25 1.31 -30.89 -47.82
CA LEU A 25 1.56 -30.20 -46.55
C LEU A 25 2.23 -28.84 -46.74
N ALA A 26 1.54 -27.77 -46.34
CA ALA A 26 2.08 -26.42 -46.21
C ALA A 26 1.65 -25.81 -44.87
N LEU A 27 2.44 -24.85 -44.36
CA LEU A 27 2.16 -24.14 -43.09
C LEU A 27 0.79 -23.46 -43.09
N GLU A 28 0.35 -22.94 -44.24
CA GLU A 28 -0.94 -22.28 -44.41
C GLU A 28 -2.14 -23.26 -44.39
N ILE A 29 -1.89 -24.57 -44.62
CA ILE A 29 -2.94 -25.59 -44.77
C ILE A 29 -2.96 -26.59 -43.60
N ILE A 30 -1.92 -26.64 -42.75
CA ILE A 30 -1.79 -27.64 -41.67
C ILE A 30 -2.99 -27.66 -40.71
N ASN A 31 -3.61 -26.51 -40.46
CA ASN A 31 -4.78 -26.34 -39.59
C ASN A 31 -6.08 -26.11 -40.38
N PHE A 32 -6.09 -26.42 -41.68
CA PHE A 32 -7.30 -26.40 -42.50
C PHE A 32 -8.38 -27.30 -41.87
N LYS A 33 -9.60 -26.78 -41.82
CA LYS A 33 -10.77 -27.46 -41.27
C LYS A 33 -11.74 -27.76 -42.39
N HIS A 34 -12.24 -29.00 -42.42
CA HIS A 34 -13.30 -29.35 -43.34
C HIS A 34 -14.54 -28.45 -43.12
N PRO A 35 -15.12 -27.81 -44.14
CA PRO A 35 -16.17 -26.80 -43.95
C PRO A 35 -17.42 -27.30 -43.19
N HIS A 36 -17.75 -28.59 -43.31
CA HIS A 36 -18.97 -29.15 -42.73
C HIS A 36 -18.76 -29.91 -41.41
N THR A 37 -17.59 -30.53 -41.23
CA THR A 37 -17.31 -31.40 -40.08
C THR A 37 -16.31 -30.76 -39.11
N HIS A 38 -15.66 -29.67 -39.53
CA HIS A 38 -14.56 -29.00 -38.85
C HIS A 38 -13.38 -29.93 -38.52
N GLU A 39 -13.30 -31.10 -39.16
CA GLU A 39 -12.18 -32.01 -38.99
C GLU A 39 -10.91 -31.43 -39.59
N THR A 40 -9.82 -31.54 -38.85
CA THR A 40 -8.47 -31.25 -39.37
C THR A 40 -7.83 -32.50 -39.96
N ALA A 41 -6.70 -32.32 -40.64
CA ALA A 41 -5.87 -33.42 -41.11
C ALA A 41 -5.45 -34.34 -39.94
N LEU A 42 -5.26 -33.78 -38.74
CA LEU A 42 -4.93 -34.55 -37.55
C LEU A 42 -6.10 -35.45 -37.09
N HIS A 43 -7.34 -34.96 -37.11
CA HIS A 43 -8.53 -35.80 -36.84
C HIS A 43 -8.61 -36.95 -37.85
N CYS A 44 -8.42 -36.63 -39.14
CA CYS A 44 -8.46 -37.61 -40.22
C CYS A 44 -7.36 -38.68 -40.11
N ALA A 45 -6.13 -38.28 -39.79
CA ALA A 45 -5.00 -39.18 -39.61
C ALA A 45 -5.21 -40.11 -38.41
N VAL A 46 -5.68 -39.56 -37.30
CA VAL A 46 -5.96 -40.33 -36.08
C VAL A 46 -7.11 -41.31 -36.28
N ALA A 47 -8.15 -40.93 -37.04
CA ALA A 47 -9.28 -41.80 -37.36
C ALA A 47 -8.96 -42.88 -38.40
N SER A 48 -7.84 -42.77 -39.12
CA SER A 48 -7.51 -43.63 -40.24
C SER A 48 -7.37 -45.11 -39.80
N PRO A 49 -7.98 -46.06 -40.53
CA PRO A 49 -7.81 -47.48 -40.24
C PRO A 49 -6.44 -48.02 -40.69
N HIS A 50 -5.70 -47.26 -41.49
CA HIS A 50 -4.46 -47.73 -42.11
C HIS A 50 -3.28 -47.72 -41.13
N PRO A 51 -2.34 -48.68 -41.21
CA PRO A 51 -1.25 -48.84 -40.24
C PRO A 51 -0.23 -47.69 -40.26
N LYS A 52 -0.12 -46.95 -41.37
CA LYS A 52 0.78 -45.79 -41.50
C LYS A 52 0.26 -44.53 -40.78
N ARG A 53 -0.92 -44.58 -40.16
CA ARG A 53 -1.54 -43.45 -39.44
C ARG A 53 -0.60 -42.79 -38.45
N LYS A 54 0.15 -43.57 -37.66
CA LYS A 54 1.11 -43.04 -36.68
C LYS A 54 2.18 -42.14 -37.31
N GLN A 55 2.71 -42.54 -38.47
CA GLN A 55 3.73 -41.78 -39.20
C GLN A 55 3.18 -40.46 -39.72
N VAL A 56 1.93 -40.47 -40.23
CA VAL A 56 1.25 -39.25 -40.70
C VAL A 56 0.90 -38.34 -39.53
N THR A 57 0.38 -38.89 -38.42
CA THR A 57 0.11 -38.12 -37.20
C THR A 57 1.36 -37.44 -36.65
N GLU A 58 2.49 -38.16 -36.56
CA GLU A 58 3.76 -37.56 -36.14
C GLU A 58 4.23 -36.46 -37.09
N LEU A 59 4.10 -36.66 -38.40
CA LEU A 59 4.45 -35.64 -39.40
C LEU A 59 3.62 -34.36 -39.20
N LEU A 60 2.31 -34.51 -39.03
CA LEU A 60 1.39 -33.37 -38.84
C LEU A 60 1.72 -32.61 -37.54
N LEU A 61 1.94 -33.31 -36.44
CA LEU A 61 2.29 -32.70 -35.14
C LEU A 61 3.65 -31.97 -35.21
N ARG A 62 4.67 -32.59 -35.81
CA ARG A 62 5.99 -31.96 -36.02
C ARG A 62 5.91 -30.70 -36.89
N LYS A 63 4.88 -30.58 -37.72
CA LYS A 63 4.65 -29.43 -38.61
C LYS A 63 3.66 -28.41 -38.04
N GLY A 64 3.28 -28.56 -36.77
CA GLY A 64 2.49 -27.56 -36.04
C GLY A 64 0.97 -27.75 -36.10
N ALA A 65 0.49 -28.97 -36.39
CA ALA A 65 -0.93 -29.27 -36.24
C ALA A 65 -1.37 -29.13 -34.77
N ASN A 66 -2.47 -28.41 -34.52
CA ASN A 66 -3.00 -28.25 -33.17
C ASN A 66 -3.58 -29.57 -32.62
N VAL A 67 -2.90 -30.14 -31.62
CA VAL A 67 -3.27 -31.42 -30.98
C VAL A 67 -4.61 -31.37 -30.24
N ASN A 68 -5.08 -30.18 -29.87
CA ASN A 68 -6.29 -29.95 -29.09
C ASN A 68 -7.40 -29.27 -29.89
N GLU A 69 -7.25 -29.21 -31.22
CA GLU A 69 -8.28 -28.64 -32.09
C GLU A 69 -9.58 -29.43 -31.96
N LYS A 70 -10.72 -28.74 -32.01
CA LYS A 70 -12.03 -29.35 -31.85
C LYS A 70 -12.77 -29.42 -33.18
N ASN A 71 -13.34 -30.58 -33.50
CA ASN A 71 -14.24 -30.72 -34.64
C ASN A 71 -15.66 -30.18 -34.32
N LYS A 72 -16.64 -30.40 -35.20
CA LYS A 72 -18.02 -29.90 -35.02
C LYS A 72 -18.70 -30.44 -33.75
N ASP A 73 -18.36 -31.65 -33.35
CA ASP A 73 -18.85 -32.30 -32.13
C ASP A 73 -18.00 -31.98 -30.90
N PHE A 74 -17.14 -30.96 -30.99
CA PHE A 74 -16.20 -30.55 -29.95
C PHE A 74 -15.20 -31.64 -29.54
N MET A 75 -15.09 -32.72 -30.33
CA MET A 75 -14.13 -33.79 -30.11
C MET A 75 -12.74 -33.31 -30.50
N THR A 76 -11.76 -33.64 -29.65
CA THR A 76 -10.34 -33.49 -29.97
C THR A 76 -9.81 -34.74 -30.66
N PRO A 77 -8.63 -34.69 -31.31
CA PRO A 77 -7.98 -35.89 -31.84
C PRO A 77 -7.84 -37.02 -30.80
N LEU A 78 -7.66 -36.70 -29.52
CA LEU A 78 -7.59 -37.71 -28.45
C LEU A 78 -8.92 -38.44 -28.23
N HIS A 79 -10.07 -37.77 -28.36
CA HIS A 79 -11.38 -38.42 -28.31
C HIS A 79 -11.52 -39.44 -29.43
N VAL A 80 -11.17 -39.03 -30.66
CA VAL A 80 -11.26 -39.88 -31.86
C VAL A 80 -10.33 -41.10 -31.76
N ALA A 81 -9.12 -40.91 -31.23
CA ALA A 81 -8.18 -42.02 -30.98
C ALA A 81 -8.74 -43.01 -29.94
N ALA A 82 -9.32 -42.49 -28.86
CA ALA A 82 -9.84 -43.27 -27.76
C ALA A 82 -11.07 -44.10 -28.15
N GLU A 83 -12.00 -43.52 -28.90
CA GLU A 83 -13.19 -44.20 -29.43
C GLU A 83 -12.83 -45.39 -30.36
N ARG A 84 -11.72 -45.29 -31.08
CA ARG A 84 -11.23 -46.31 -32.04
C ARG A 84 -10.18 -47.26 -31.50
N ALA A 85 -9.82 -47.17 -30.22
CA ALA A 85 -8.73 -47.94 -29.60
C ALA A 85 -7.37 -47.81 -30.30
N HIS A 86 -7.05 -46.64 -30.87
CA HIS A 86 -5.76 -46.38 -31.51
C HIS A 86 -4.68 -45.99 -30.47
N ASN A 87 -4.39 -46.94 -29.57
CA ASN A 87 -3.48 -46.79 -28.42
C ASN A 87 -2.07 -46.35 -28.82
N ASP A 88 -1.61 -46.76 -30.01
CA ASP A 88 -0.31 -46.42 -30.58
C ASP A 88 -0.14 -44.93 -30.94
N ILE A 89 -1.27 -44.24 -31.17
CA ILE A 89 -1.32 -42.80 -31.46
C ILE A 89 -1.61 -41.99 -30.20
N MET A 90 -2.37 -42.54 -29.25
CA MET A 90 -2.71 -41.83 -28.01
C MET A 90 -1.46 -41.43 -27.22
N GLU A 91 -0.44 -42.29 -27.20
CA GLU A 91 0.88 -41.97 -26.65
C GLU A 91 1.53 -40.76 -27.36
N VAL A 92 1.47 -40.73 -28.69
CA VAL A 92 2.01 -39.62 -29.50
C VAL A 92 1.26 -38.32 -29.23
N LEU A 93 -0.07 -38.37 -29.14
CA LEU A 93 -0.92 -37.21 -28.84
C LEU A 93 -0.64 -36.68 -27.43
N GLN A 94 -0.52 -37.56 -26.42
CA GLN A 94 -0.12 -37.17 -25.07
C GLN A 94 1.23 -36.44 -25.12
N LYS A 95 2.25 -37.05 -25.71
CA LYS A 95 3.61 -36.46 -25.79
C LYS A 95 3.63 -35.04 -26.39
N HIS A 96 2.65 -34.68 -27.23
CA HIS A 96 2.52 -33.35 -27.83
C HIS A 96 1.52 -32.43 -27.10
N GLY A 97 1.11 -32.76 -25.88
CA GLY A 97 0.29 -31.91 -25.01
C GLY A 97 -1.22 -32.05 -25.20
N ALA A 98 -1.71 -33.25 -25.56
CA ALA A 98 -3.15 -33.49 -25.63
C ALA A 98 -3.82 -33.34 -24.25
N LYS A 99 -4.90 -32.56 -24.19
CA LYS A 99 -5.71 -32.36 -22.98
C LYS A 99 -6.58 -33.59 -22.72
N VAL A 100 -6.18 -34.39 -21.74
CA VAL A 100 -6.79 -35.68 -21.41
C VAL A 100 -8.25 -35.56 -20.96
N ASN A 101 -8.58 -34.51 -20.21
CA ASN A 101 -9.92 -34.22 -19.67
C ASN A 101 -10.68 -33.16 -20.48
N ALA A 102 -10.36 -32.98 -21.77
CA ALA A 102 -11.16 -32.13 -22.65
C ALA A 102 -12.58 -32.71 -22.82
N LEU A 103 -13.58 -31.84 -22.95
CA LEU A 103 -14.98 -32.22 -23.10
C LEU A 103 -15.48 -31.99 -24.53
N ASP A 104 -16.26 -32.94 -25.05
CA ASP A 104 -17.02 -32.84 -26.29
C ASP A 104 -18.41 -32.19 -26.11
N THR A 105 -19.27 -32.22 -27.13
CA THR A 105 -20.63 -31.63 -27.08
C THR A 105 -21.56 -32.31 -26.07
N LEU A 106 -21.28 -33.56 -25.68
CA LEU A 106 -22.05 -34.31 -24.70
C LEU A 106 -21.44 -34.21 -23.30
N GLY A 107 -20.42 -33.37 -23.11
CA GLY A 107 -19.67 -33.26 -21.86
C GLY A 107 -18.84 -34.52 -21.55
N GLN A 108 -18.56 -35.34 -22.56
CA GLN A 108 -17.80 -36.57 -22.40
C GLN A 108 -16.31 -36.30 -22.62
N THR A 109 -15.47 -37.00 -21.84
CA THR A 109 -14.02 -37.04 -22.04
C THR A 109 -13.62 -38.18 -22.98
N ALA A 110 -12.34 -38.22 -23.40
CA ALA A 110 -11.78 -39.36 -24.11
C ALA A 110 -11.96 -40.69 -23.33
N LEU A 111 -11.96 -40.63 -21.99
CA LEU A 111 -12.21 -41.79 -21.12
C LEU A 111 -13.65 -42.29 -21.21
N HIS A 112 -14.63 -41.39 -21.27
CA HIS A 112 -16.02 -41.76 -21.51
C HIS A 112 -16.20 -42.45 -22.87
N ARG A 113 -15.56 -41.92 -23.93
CA ARG A 113 -15.62 -42.51 -25.27
C ARG A 113 -14.97 -43.90 -25.32
N ALA A 114 -13.81 -44.07 -24.69
CA ALA A 114 -13.16 -45.38 -24.57
C ALA A 114 -13.99 -46.37 -23.76
N ALA A 115 -14.61 -45.91 -22.66
CA ALA A 115 -15.44 -46.72 -21.79
C ALA A 115 -16.72 -47.19 -22.49
N LEU A 116 -17.43 -46.27 -23.15
CA LEU A 116 -18.63 -46.55 -23.94
C LEU A 116 -18.35 -47.56 -25.06
N ALA A 117 -17.18 -47.46 -25.70
CA ALA A 117 -16.74 -48.39 -26.74
C ALA A 117 -16.17 -49.71 -26.19
N GLY A 118 -16.04 -49.87 -24.87
CA GLY A 118 -15.58 -51.10 -24.23
C GLY A 118 -14.06 -51.35 -24.30
N HIS A 119 -13.26 -50.32 -24.56
CA HIS A 119 -11.82 -50.48 -24.83
C HIS A 119 -10.98 -50.48 -23.55
N LEU A 120 -10.85 -51.66 -22.93
CA LEU A 120 -10.18 -51.84 -21.64
C LEU A 120 -8.74 -51.30 -21.59
N GLN A 121 -7.91 -51.63 -22.59
CA GLN A 121 -6.52 -51.16 -22.66
C GLN A 121 -6.46 -49.63 -22.79
N THR A 122 -7.34 -49.06 -23.61
CA THR A 122 -7.47 -47.62 -23.82
C THR A 122 -7.85 -46.91 -22.52
N CYS A 123 -8.81 -47.45 -21.76
CA CYS A 123 -9.20 -46.92 -20.45
C CYS A 123 -8.01 -46.91 -19.48
N ARG A 124 -7.26 -48.02 -19.38
CA ARG A 124 -6.04 -48.08 -18.53
C ARG A 124 -4.99 -47.05 -18.93
N GLN A 125 -4.77 -46.89 -20.23
CA GLN A 125 -3.78 -45.95 -20.75
C GLN A 125 -4.19 -44.49 -20.48
N LEU A 126 -5.48 -44.16 -20.64
CA LEU A 126 -6.01 -42.83 -20.32
C LEU A 126 -5.91 -42.50 -18.83
N LEU A 127 -6.19 -43.47 -17.94
CA LEU A 127 -5.98 -43.30 -16.50
C LEU A 127 -4.50 -43.03 -16.18
N GLY A 128 -3.59 -43.75 -16.84
CA GLY A 128 -2.15 -43.51 -16.74
C GLY A 128 -1.73 -42.12 -17.25
N TYR A 129 -2.53 -41.48 -18.11
CA TYR A 129 -2.34 -40.10 -18.55
C TYR A 129 -3.02 -39.06 -17.65
N GLY A 130 -3.63 -39.47 -16.53
CA GLY A 130 -4.32 -38.56 -15.60
C GLY A 130 -5.76 -38.24 -15.99
N ALA A 131 -6.45 -39.17 -16.68
CA ALA A 131 -7.87 -39.03 -16.94
C ALA A 131 -8.70 -39.08 -15.64
N ASP A 132 -9.59 -38.12 -15.45
CA ASP A 132 -10.47 -38.05 -14.28
C ASP A 132 -11.72 -38.92 -14.51
N ALA A 133 -11.76 -40.07 -13.85
CA ALA A 133 -12.88 -41.01 -13.92
C ALA A 133 -14.15 -40.52 -13.18
N SER A 134 -14.05 -39.46 -12.36
CA SER A 134 -15.17 -38.89 -11.60
C SER A 134 -15.98 -37.86 -12.39
N LEU A 135 -15.46 -37.37 -13.52
CA LEU A 135 -16.20 -36.46 -14.38
C LEU A 135 -17.48 -37.12 -14.91
N VAL A 136 -18.54 -36.33 -14.98
CA VAL A 136 -19.84 -36.77 -15.50
C VAL A 136 -20.13 -36.08 -16.83
N SER A 137 -20.68 -36.85 -17.76
CA SER A 137 -21.28 -36.34 -19.00
C SER A 137 -22.45 -35.38 -18.72
N LEU A 138 -22.93 -34.66 -19.74
CA LEU A 138 -24.14 -33.84 -19.62
C LEU A 138 -25.39 -34.66 -19.28
N GLN A 139 -25.37 -35.96 -19.56
CA GLN A 139 -26.41 -36.91 -19.16
C GLN A 139 -26.26 -37.41 -17.71
N GLY A 140 -25.22 -36.97 -16.99
CA GLY A 140 -24.98 -37.31 -15.59
C GLY A 140 -24.24 -38.63 -15.36
N PHE A 141 -23.78 -39.30 -16.42
CA PHE A 141 -23.06 -40.58 -16.30
C PHE A 141 -21.55 -40.37 -16.25
N THR A 142 -20.88 -41.08 -15.34
CA THR A 142 -19.42 -41.26 -15.31
C THR A 142 -18.97 -42.21 -16.41
N ALA A 143 -17.67 -42.21 -16.73
CA ALA A 143 -17.09 -43.16 -17.67
C ALA A 143 -17.33 -44.62 -17.26
N ALA A 144 -17.29 -44.94 -15.96
CA ALA A 144 -17.58 -46.27 -15.45
C ALA A 144 -19.03 -46.68 -15.78
N GLN A 145 -20.00 -45.82 -15.49
CA GLN A 145 -21.41 -46.09 -15.75
C GLN A 145 -21.75 -46.23 -17.23
N MET A 146 -20.96 -45.62 -18.13
CA MET A 146 -21.12 -45.77 -19.57
C MET A 146 -20.47 -47.03 -20.14
N GLY A 147 -19.55 -47.66 -19.39
CA GLY A 147 -18.82 -48.85 -19.82
C GLY A 147 -19.49 -50.17 -19.43
N ASN A 148 -19.04 -51.25 -20.07
CA ASN A 148 -19.41 -52.61 -19.69
C ASN A 148 -18.83 -53.02 -18.33
N GLU A 149 -19.23 -54.18 -17.82
CA GLU A 149 -18.81 -54.67 -16.49
C GLU A 149 -17.28 -54.74 -16.31
N ALA A 150 -16.54 -55.13 -17.35
CA ALA A 150 -15.08 -55.15 -17.31
C ALA A 150 -14.47 -53.74 -17.25
N VAL A 151 -15.04 -52.77 -17.96
CA VAL A 151 -14.65 -51.35 -17.87
C VAL A 151 -14.98 -50.80 -16.49
N GLN A 152 -16.15 -51.13 -15.94
CA GLN A 152 -16.55 -50.76 -14.58
C GLN A 152 -15.58 -51.29 -13.55
N GLN A 153 -15.18 -52.56 -13.64
CA GLN A 153 -14.16 -53.13 -12.75
C GLN A 153 -12.85 -52.36 -12.84
N ILE A 154 -12.33 -52.08 -14.05
CA ILE A 154 -11.10 -51.30 -14.20
C ILE A 154 -11.25 -49.91 -13.60
N LEU A 155 -12.34 -49.21 -13.90
CA LEU A 155 -12.54 -47.83 -13.47
C LEU A 155 -12.85 -47.74 -11.97
N ASN A 156 -13.47 -48.76 -11.38
CA ASN A 156 -13.76 -48.83 -9.95
C ASN A 156 -12.58 -49.39 -9.12
N GLU A 157 -11.73 -50.26 -9.69
CA GLU A 157 -10.46 -50.71 -9.09
C GLU A 157 -9.35 -49.64 -9.19
N SER A 158 -9.44 -48.75 -10.18
CA SER A 158 -8.52 -47.62 -10.37
C SER A 158 -9.04 -46.29 -9.84
N VAL A 159 -10.30 -46.22 -9.38
CA VAL A 159 -10.61 -45.36 -8.23
C VAL A 159 -9.89 -46.04 -7.07
N PRO A 160 -8.89 -45.42 -6.43
CA PRO A 160 -8.36 -45.99 -5.19
C PRO A 160 -9.58 -46.29 -4.32
N VAL A 161 -9.61 -47.45 -3.67
CA VAL A 161 -10.36 -47.53 -2.42
C VAL A 161 -9.72 -46.44 -1.56
N ARG A 162 -10.25 -45.22 -1.64
CA ARG A 162 -9.89 -44.12 -0.77
C ARG A 162 -10.13 -44.74 0.58
N ASN A 163 -9.08 -44.87 1.39
CA ASN A 163 -9.32 -45.00 2.81
C ASN A 163 -9.99 -43.68 3.19
N SER A 164 -11.32 -43.62 3.09
CA SER A 164 -12.12 -42.42 3.30
C SER A 164 -11.79 -41.83 4.67
N ASP A 165 -11.46 -42.69 5.64
CA ASP A 165 -10.94 -42.31 6.94
C ASP A 165 -9.57 -41.61 6.88
N VAL A 166 -8.59 -42.15 6.14
CA VAL A 166 -7.25 -41.55 6.01
C VAL A 166 -7.30 -40.22 5.26
N ASP A 167 -8.07 -40.14 4.18
CA ASP A 167 -8.25 -38.90 3.41
C ASP A 167 -8.96 -37.85 4.25
N TYR A 168 -10.02 -38.22 4.98
CA TYR A 168 -10.72 -37.34 5.90
C TYR A 168 -9.79 -36.83 7.00
N ARG A 169 -9.01 -37.71 7.62
CA ARG A 169 -8.02 -37.35 8.65
C ARG A 169 -6.91 -36.45 8.09
N LEU A 170 -6.46 -36.67 6.86
CA LEU A 170 -5.50 -35.80 6.18
C LEU A 170 -6.10 -34.40 5.94
N LEU A 171 -7.35 -34.31 5.49
CA LEU A 171 -8.05 -33.04 5.30
C LEU A 171 -8.22 -32.26 6.61
N GLU A 172 -8.65 -32.94 7.68
CA GLU A 172 -8.81 -32.31 9.00
C GLU A 172 -7.45 -31.93 9.61
N ALA A 173 -6.41 -32.77 9.48
CA ALA A 173 -5.06 -32.42 9.92
C ALA A 173 -4.52 -31.19 9.16
N ALA A 174 -4.74 -31.12 7.85
CA ALA A 174 -4.31 -29.99 7.03
C ALA A 174 -5.04 -28.68 7.41
N LYS A 175 -6.33 -28.78 7.75
CA LYS A 175 -7.15 -27.66 8.25
C LYS A 175 -6.74 -27.22 9.66
N ALA A 176 -6.46 -28.17 10.55
CA ALA A 176 -6.00 -27.94 11.92
C ALA A 176 -4.58 -27.36 11.97
N GLY A 177 -3.76 -27.64 10.95
CA GLY A 177 -2.34 -27.28 10.93
C GLY A 177 -1.45 -28.31 11.63
N ASP A 178 -1.94 -29.54 11.83
CA ASP A 178 -1.18 -30.63 12.43
C ASP A 178 -0.20 -31.23 11.40
N LEU A 179 0.98 -30.63 11.34
CA LEU A 179 2.02 -31.00 10.39
C LEU A 179 2.51 -32.45 10.57
N ASP A 180 2.55 -32.96 11.80
CA ASP A 180 3.07 -34.29 12.07
C ASP A 180 2.09 -35.37 11.58
N THR A 181 0.79 -35.17 11.82
CA THR A 181 -0.25 -36.04 11.23
C THR A 181 -0.28 -35.93 9.71
N VAL A 182 -0.14 -34.72 9.14
CA VAL A 182 -0.03 -34.55 7.69
C VAL A 182 1.17 -35.31 7.14
N LYS A 183 2.36 -35.22 7.77
CA LYS A 183 3.56 -35.98 7.36
C LYS A 183 3.33 -37.48 7.41
N SER A 184 2.64 -37.96 8.43
CA SER A 184 2.36 -39.39 8.60
C SER A 184 1.34 -39.95 7.59
N LEU A 185 0.36 -39.15 7.17
CA LEU A 185 -0.78 -39.61 6.35
C LEU A 185 -0.65 -39.25 4.86
N CYS A 186 0.14 -38.22 4.54
CA CYS A 186 0.28 -37.72 3.17
C CYS A 186 1.16 -38.66 2.33
N THR A 187 0.64 -39.04 1.17
CA THR A 187 1.27 -39.88 0.16
C THR A 187 1.09 -39.24 -1.21
N ALA A 188 1.90 -39.64 -2.19
CA ALA A 188 1.75 -39.18 -3.58
C ALA A 188 0.36 -39.48 -4.17
N GLN A 189 -0.37 -40.47 -3.63
CA GLN A 189 -1.70 -40.86 -4.12
C GLN A 189 -2.83 -40.02 -3.50
N ASN A 190 -2.69 -39.54 -2.26
CA ASN A 190 -3.77 -38.85 -1.53
C ASN A 190 -3.50 -37.37 -1.23
N VAL A 191 -2.32 -36.82 -1.56
CA VAL A 191 -2.00 -35.39 -1.37
C VAL A 191 -3.05 -34.44 -2.01
N ASN A 192 -3.73 -34.91 -3.05
CA ASN A 192 -4.80 -34.21 -3.76
C ASN A 192 -6.19 -34.84 -3.55
N CYS A 193 -6.39 -35.55 -2.42
CA CYS A 193 -7.72 -36.04 -2.05
C CYS A 193 -8.72 -34.89 -1.94
N ARG A 194 -10.02 -35.20 -2.01
CA ARG A 194 -11.09 -34.18 -2.03
C ARG A 194 -12.11 -34.48 -0.95
N ASP A 195 -12.55 -33.42 -0.28
CA ASP A 195 -13.72 -33.40 0.59
C ASP A 195 -15.01 -33.66 -0.21
N LEU A 196 -15.43 -34.93 -0.28
CA LEU A 196 -16.58 -35.38 -1.08
C LEU A 196 -17.93 -34.93 -0.51
N GLU A 197 -18.00 -34.64 0.79
CA GLU A 197 -19.24 -34.26 1.46
C GLU A 197 -19.46 -32.74 1.46
N GLY A 198 -18.38 -31.95 1.38
CA GLY A 198 -18.44 -30.49 1.33
C GLY A 198 -18.16 -29.91 -0.05
N ARG A 199 -17.13 -29.05 -0.13
CA ARG A 199 -16.84 -28.23 -1.32
C ARG A 199 -15.91 -28.91 -2.32
N HIS A 200 -15.61 -30.20 -2.17
CA HIS A 200 -14.58 -30.88 -2.97
C HIS A 200 -13.19 -30.21 -2.82
N SER A 201 -12.96 -29.56 -1.68
CA SER A 201 -11.69 -28.93 -1.33
C SER A 201 -10.60 -29.98 -1.11
N THR A 202 -9.36 -29.65 -1.49
CA THR A 202 -8.17 -30.49 -1.25
C THR A 202 -7.49 -30.12 0.07
N PRO A 203 -6.53 -30.92 0.59
CA PRO A 203 -5.74 -30.53 1.77
C PRO A 203 -5.11 -29.15 1.62
N LEU A 204 -4.64 -28.80 0.41
CA LEU A 204 -4.06 -27.50 0.12
C LEU A 204 -5.08 -26.35 0.20
N HIS A 205 -6.35 -26.56 -0.18
CA HIS A 205 -7.41 -25.55 -0.01
C HIS A 205 -7.67 -25.24 1.47
N PHE A 206 -7.71 -26.28 2.31
CA PHE A 206 -7.90 -26.12 3.75
C PHE A 206 -6.69 -25.44 4.39
N ALA A 207 -5.48 -25.97 4.16
CA ALA A 207 -4.27 -25.38 4.69
C ALA A 207 -4.13 -23.90 4.28
N ALA A 208 -4.46 -23.57 3.03
CA ALA A 208 -4.42 -22.20 2.54
C ALA A 208 -5.47 -21.28 3.19
N GLY A 209 -6.72 -21.74 3.31
CA GLY A 209 -7.81 -20.93 3.88
C GLY A 209 -7.70 -20.71 5.40
N TYR A 210 -7.00 -21.59 6.11
CA TYR A 210 -6.83 -21.55 7.56
C TYR A 210 -5.43 -21.09 8.01
N ASN A 211 -4.64 -20.51 7.10
CA ASN A 211 -3.30 -19.96 7.37
C ASN A 211 -2.29 -20.98 7.93
N ARG A 212 -2.26 -22.19 7.38
CA ARG A 212 -1.35 -23.25 7.85
C ARG A 212 -0.06 -23.27 7.04
N VAL A 213 0.76 -22.23 7.18
CA VAL A 213 1.97 -21.99 6.35
C VAL A 213 2.86 -23.24 6.22
N ALA A 214 3.23 -23.87 7.34
CA ALA A 214 4.10 -25.06 7.33
C ALA A 214 3.46 -26.28 6.64
N VAL A 215 2.15 -26.43 6.75
CA VAL A 215 1.41 -27.49 6.04
C VAL A 215 1.31 -27.20 4.55
N VAL A 216 1.04 -25.94 4.17
CA VAL A 216 1.02 -25.50 2.76
C VAL A 216 2.37 -25.80 2.11
N GLU A 217 3.46 -25.41 2.76
CA GLU A 217 4.82 -25.68 2.29
C GLU A 217 5.07 -27.17 2.11
N TYR A 218 4.74 -27.99 3.12
CA TYR A 218 4.91 -29.44 3.03
C TYR A 218 4.09 -30.05 1.88
N LEU A 219 2.81 -29.71 1.77
CA LEU A 219 1.92 -30.23 0.73
C LEU A 219 2.41 -29.89 -0.68
N LEU A 220 2.85 -28.65 -0.91
CA LEU A 220 3.39 -28.20 -2.20
C LEU A 220 4.67 -28.98 -2.59
N HIS A 221 5.57 -29.23 -1.64
CA HIS A 221 6.77 -30.04 -1.87
C HIS A 221 6.46 -31.51 -2.18
N HIS A 222 5.29 -32.02 -1.76
CA HIS A 222 4.87 -33.41 -1.95
C HIS A 222 3.83 -33.58 -3.06
N GLY A 223 3.74 -32.63 -3.99
CA GLY A 223 2.94 -32.76 -5.22
C GLY A 223 1.48 -32.33 -5.09
N ALA A 224 1.14 -31.50 -4.10
CA ALA A 224 -0.16 -30.86 -4.07
C ALA A 224 -0.36 -29.95 -5.31
N ASP A 225 -1.50 -30.11 -5.97
CA ASP A 225 -1.86 -29.34 -7.15
C ASP A 225 -2.35 -27.93 -6.75
N VAL A 226 -1.50 -26.93 -7.04
CA VAL A 226 -1.77 -25.51 -6.80
C VAL A 226 -2.93 -24.97 -7.66
N HIS A 227 -3.32 -25.69 -8.72
CA HIS A 227 -4.40 -25.35 -9.64
C HIS A 227 -5.67 -26.16 -9.41
N ALA A 228 -5.69 -27.04 -8.40
CA ALA A 228 -6.87 -27.84 -8.09
C ALA A 228 -8.07 -26.94 -7.87
N LYS A 229 -9.20 -27.29 -8.48
CA LYS A 229 -10.45 -26.56 -8.33
C LYS A 229 -11.41 -27.27 -7.38
N ASP A 230 -12.00 -26.51 -6.48
CA ASP A 230 -13.13 -26.95 -5.66
C ASP A 230 -14.45 -26.94 -6.46
N LYS A 231 -15.57 -27.28 -5.81
CA LYS A 231 -16.91 -27.33 -6.42
C LYS A 231 -17.37 -25.99 -6.99
N GLY A 232 -16.91 -24.86 -6.44
CA GLY A 232 -17.18 -23.51 -6.93
C GLY A 232 -16.19 -23.04 -8.01
N GLY A 233 -15.20 -23.87 -8.36
CA GLY A 233 -14.13 -23.51 -9.27
C GLY A 233 -13.01 -22.69 -8.62
N LEU A 234 -13.05 -22.50 -7.29
CA LEU A 234 -12.01 -21.81 -6.54
C LEU A 234 -10.76 -22.67 -6.51
N VAL A 235 -9.60 -22.02 -6.46
CA VAL A 235 -8.29 -22.65 -6.25
C VAL A 235 -7.75 -22.23 -4.87
N PRO A 236 -6.71 -22.87 -4.30
CA PRO A 236 -6.19 -22.53 -2.98
C PRO A 236 -5.84 -21.05 -2.81
N LEU A 237 -5.37 -20.38 -3.87
CA LEU A 237 -5.06 -18.95 -3.87
C LEU A 237 -6.29 -18.08 -3.58
N HIS A 238 -7.48 -18.43 -4.07
CA HIS A 238 -8.70 -17.68 -3.74
C HIS A 238 -8.98 -17.69 -2.23
N ASN A 239 -8.84 -18.86 -1.59
CA ASN A 239 -9.06 -18.98 -0.14
C ASN A 239 -8.05 -18.12 0.64
N ALA A 240 -6.76 -18.21 0.31
CA ALA A 240 -5.73 -17.40 0.96
C ALA A 240 -6.01 -15.89 0.80
N CYS A 241 -6.40 -15.46 -0.42
CA CYS A 241 -6.68 -14.07 -0.72
C CYS A 241 -7.95 -13.54 -0.03
N SER A 242 -9.03 -14.31 -0.01
CA SER A 242 -10.31 -13.91 0.61
C SER A 242 -10.16 -13.69 2.13
N TYR A 243 -9.38 -14.54 2.79
CA TYR A 243 -9.15 -14.43 4.24
C TYR A 243 -8.00 -13.49 4.63
N GLY A 244 -7.09 -13.17 3.71
CA GLY A 244 -6.01 -12.21 3.94
C GLY A 244 -4.69 -12.83 4.42
N HIS A 245 -4.42 -14.09 4.07
CA HIS A 245 -3.23 -14.82 4.52
C HIS A 245 -2.05 -14.55 3.59
N TYR A 246 -1.28 -13.50 3.88
CA TYR A 246 -0.22 -12.98 2.99
C TYR A 246 0.86 -14.02 2.69
N GLU A 247 1.43 -14.64 3.72
CA GLU A 247 2.52 -15.60 3.59
C GLU A 247 2.12 -16.81 2.76
N VAL A 248 0.90 -17.30 2.98
CA VAL A 248 0.31 -18.39 2.19
C VAL A 248 0.09 -17.96 0.74
N ALA A 249 -0.50 -16.79 0.51
CA ALA A 249 -0.76 -16.30 -0.84
C ALA A 249 0.54 -16.12 -1.63
N GLU A 250 1.58 -15.55 -1.01
CA GLU A 250 2.90 -15.40 -1.62
C GLU A 250 3.54 -16.76 -1.92
N LEU A 251 3.47 -17.71 -0.99
CA LEU A 251 3.99 -19.06 -1.18
C LEU A 251 3.30 -19.77 -2.36
N LEU A 252 1.97 -19.70 -2.45
CA LEU A 252 1.22 -20.27 -3.57
C LEU A 252 1.62 -19.64 -4.91
N VAL A 253 1.79 -18.31 -4.98
CA VAL A 253 2.24 -17.62 -6.19
C VAL A 253 3.66 -18.02 -6.58
N ARG A 254 4.58 -18.17 -5.62
CA ARG A 254 5.94 -18.68 -5.86
C ARG A 254 5.95 -20.09 -6.41
N HIS A 255 4.99 -20.93 -6.00
CA HIS A 255 4.77 -22.28 -6.54
C HIS A 255 3.91 -22.31 -7.81
N GLY A 256 3.74 -21.18 -8.50
CA GLY A 256 3.14 -21.11 -9.83
C GLY A 256 1.63 -20.89 -9.86
N ALA A 257 0.98 -20.57 -8.73
CA ALA A 257 -0.45 -20.23 -8.74
C ALA A 257 -0.74 -19.08 -9.71
N SER A 258 -1.71 -19.26 -10.60
CA SER A 258 -2.13 -18.22 -11.53
C SER A 258 -2.93 -17.15 -10.79
N VAL A 259 -2.38 -15.93 -10.65
CA VAL A 259 -3.03 -14.79 -9.98
C VAL A 259 -4.31 -14.29 -10.68
N ASN A 260 -4.51 -14.75 -11.91
CA ASN A 260 -5.52 -14.32 -12.85
C ASN A 260 -6.54 -15.41 -13.17
N VAL A 261 -6.46 -16.54 -12.46
CA VAL A 261 -7.41 -17.66 -12.52
C VAL A 261 -8.81 -17.17 -12.16
N ALA A 262 -9.80 -17.75 -12.81
CA ALA A 262 -11.20 -17.40 -12.60
C ALA A 262 -11.98 -18.63 -12.10
N ASP A 263 -12.82 -18.41 -11.10
CA ASP A 263 -13.78 -19.39 -10.60
C ASP A 263 -14.99 -19.56 -11.55
N LEU A 264 -16.03 -20.29 -11.14
CA LEU A 264 -17.20 -20.49 -11.99
C LEU A 264 -17.99 -19.19 -12.25
N TRP A 265 -17.90 -18.20 -11.36
CA TRP A 265 -18.52 -16.87 -11.48
C TRP A 265 -17.57 -15.80 -12.04
N LYS A 266 -16.42 -16.23 -12.57
CA LYS A 266 -15.36 -15.38 -13.10
C LYS A 266 -14.70 -14.44 -12.07
N PHE A 267 -14.85 -14.72 -10.78
CA PHE A 267 -14.07 -14.04 -9.75
C PHE A 267 -12.62 -14.49 -9.85
N THR A 268 -11.71 -13.53 -9.77
CA THR A 268 -10.27 -13.77 -9.64
C THR A 268 -9.85 -13.63 -8.17
N PRO A 269 -8.66 -14.12 -7.77
CA PRO A 269 -8.14 -13.86 -6.43
C PRO A 269 -8.11 -12.36 -6.06
N LEU A 270 -7.93 -11.47 -7.03
CA LEU A 270 -7.98 -10.03 -6.81
C LEU A 270 -9.39 -9.52 -6.50
N HIS A 271 -10.44 -10.09 -7.10
CA HIS A 271 -11.83 -9.77 -6.72
C HIS A 271 -12.11 -10.17 -5.27
N GLU A 272 -11.69 -11.37 -4.85
CA GLU A 272 -11.84 -11.84 -3.48
C GLU A 272 -11.12 -10.93 -2.48
N ALA A 273 -9.86 -10.58 -2.76
CA ALA A 273 -9.09 -9.70 -1.91
C ALA A 273 -9.71 -8.29 -1.80
N ALA A 274 -10.15 -7.71 -2.93
CA ALA A 274 -10.76 -6.39 -2.98
C ALA A 274 -12.09 -6.35 -2.22
N ALA A 275 -12.98 -7.31 -2.46
CA ALA A 275 -14.28 -7.40 -1.81
C ALA A 275 -14.18 -7.60 -0.27
N LYS A 276 -13.07 -8.20 0.19
CA LYS A 276 -12.81 -8.46 1.62
C LYS A 276 -11.89 -7.43 2.28
N GLY A 277 -11.50 -6.36 1.57
CA GLY A 277 -10.69 -5.27 2.12
C GLY A 277 -9.24 -5.65 2.41
N LYS A 278 -8.65 -6.58 1.66
CA LYS A 278 -7.31 -7.14 1.93
C LYS A 278 -6.21 -6.39 1.17
N TYR A 279 -5.88 -5.18 1.63
CA TYR A 279 -4.93 -4.27 0.97
C TYR A 279 -3.59 -4.94 0.59
N GLU A 280 -2.89 -5.58 1.53
CA GLU A 280 -1.59 -6.20 1.27
C GLU A 280 -1.67 -7.36 0.27
N ILE A 281 -2.79 -8.09 0.25
CA ILE A 281 -3.04 -9.12 -0.75
C ILE A 281 -3.27 -8.51 -2.13
N CYS A 282 -4.09 -7.46 -2.24
CA CYS A 282 -4.30 -6.75 -3.51
C CYS A 282 -2.95 -6.27 -4.08
N LYS A 283 -2.11 -5.70 -3.23
CA LYS A 283 -0.77 -5.22 -3.60
C LYS A 283 0.14 -6.35 -4.07
N LEU A 284 0.16 -7.48 -3.35
CA LEU A 284 0.90 -8.68 -3.74
C LEU A 284 0.44 -9.20 -5.11
N LEU A 285 -0.87 -9.34 -5.31
CA LEU A 285 -1.44 -9.86 -6.56
C LEU A 285 -1.12 -8.94 -7.75
N LEU A 286 -1.28 -7.62 -7.60
CA LEU A 286 -0.93 -6.65 -8.64
C LEU A 286 0.56 -6.70 -8.99
N LYS A 287 1.44 -6.80 -7.98
CA LYS A 287 2.89 -6.98 -8.17
C LYS A 287 3.22 -8.23 -9.01
N HIS A 288 2.40 -9.28 -8.89
CA HIS A 288 2.54 -10.51 -9.67
C HIS A 288 1.68 -10.55 -10.95
N GLY A 289 1.19 -9.39 -11.40
CA GLY A 289 0.52 -9.25 -12.70
C GLY A 289 -0.98 -9.59 -12.71
N ALA A 290 -1.65 -9.52 -11.56
CA ALA A 290 -3.11 -9.59 -11.53
C ALA A 290 -3.72 -8.41 -12.32
N ASP A 291 -4.75 -8.70 -13.11
CA ASP A 291 -5.41 -7.70 -13.95
C ASP A 291 -6.60 -7.06 -13.21
N PRO A 292 -6.53 -5.78 -12.81
CA PRO A 292 -7.60 -5.08 -12.08
C PRO A 292 -8.79 -4.71 -12.98
N THR A 293 -8.72 -4.95 -14.29
CA THR A 293 -9.78 -4.60 -15.26
C THR A 293 -10.69 -5.78 -15.61
N LYS A 294 -10.33 -7.00 -15.16
CA LYS A 294 -11.14 -8.19 -15.40
C LYS A 294 -12.51 -8.07 -14.78
N LYS A 295 -13.53 -8.46 -15.53
CA LYS A 295 -14.92 -8.48 -15.08
C LYS A 295 -15.35 -9.88 -14.68
N ASN A 296 -16.04 -9.97 -13.54
CA ASN A 296 -16.74 -11.17 -13.12
C ASN A 296 -18.02 -11.39 -13.98
N ARG A 297 -18.85 -12.40 -13.64
CA ARG A 297 -20.12 -12.66 -14.35
C ARG A 297 -21.15 -11.53 -14.24
N ASP A 298 -21.10 -10.74 -13.18
CA ASP A 298 -22.01 -9.60 -12.96
C ASP A 298 -21.54 -8.34 -13.70
N GLY A 299 -20.37 -8.40 -14.36
CA GLY A 299 -19.77 -7.25 -15.06
C GLY A 299 -18.93 -6.35 -14.17
N ASN A 300 -18.75 -6.72 -12.90
CA ASN A 300 -17.98 -5.97 -11.90
C ASN A 300 -16.49 -6.29 -12.01
N THR A 301 -15.66 -5.26 -11.96
CA THR A 301 -14.21 -5.36 -11.75
C THR A 301 -13.90 -5.51 -10.26
N PRO A 302 -12.66 -5.87 -9.85
CA PRO A 302 -12.26 -5.84 -8.45
C PRO A 302 -12.53 -4.49 -7.78
N LEU A 303 -12.35 -3.37 -8.51
CA LEU A 303 -12.60 -2.02 -8.00
C LEU A 303 -14.07 -1.80 -7.65
N ASP A 304 -14.99 -2.32 -8.46
CA ASP A 304 -16.45 -2.18 -8.25
C ASP A 304 -16.95 -2.95 -7.02
N LEU A 305 -16.14 -3.89 -6.49
CA LEU A 305 -16.47 -4.67 -5.29
C LEU A 305 -15.88 -4.07 -4.01
N VAL A 306 -15.07 -3.00 -4.11
CA VAL A 306 -14.47 -2.33 -2.96
C VAL A 306 -15.55 -1.56 -2.21
N LYS A 307 -15.52 -1.60 -0.88
CA LYS A 307 -16.47 -0.85 -0.04
C LYS A 307 -16.21 0.66 -0.15
N ASP A 308 -17.26 1.46 -0.05
CA ASP A 308 -17.21 2.91 -0.25
C ASP A 308 -16.26 3.68 0.70
N GLY A 309 -15.73 3.05 1.75
CA GLY A 309 -14.74 3.62 2.68
C GLY A 309 -13.29 3.18 2.48
N ASP A 310 -13.02 2.14 1.67
CA ASP A 310 -11.67 1.56 1.52
C ASP A 310 -10.85 2.30 0.46
N THR A 311 -10.63 3.60 0.67
CA THR A 311 -9.95 4.52 -0.28
C THR A 311 -8.57 4.04 -0.70
N ASP A 312 -7.84 3.38 0.21
CA ASP A 312 -6.50 2.85 -0.08
C ASP A 312 -6.52 1.73 -1.12
N ILE A 313 -7.53 0.87 -1.08
CA ILE A 313 -7.70 -0.19 -2.08
C ILE A 313 -8.22 0.40 -3.39
N GLN A 314 -9.12 1.38 -3.33
CA GLN A 314 -9.58 2.09 -4.53
C GLN A 314 -8.41 2.76 -5.25
N ASP A 315 -7.56 3.47 -4.52
CA ASP A 315 -6.38 4.14 -5.07
C ASP A 315 -5.37 3.12 -5.61
N LEU A 316 -5.12 2.03 -4.88
CA LEU A 316 -4.25 0.94 -5.33
C LEU A 316 -4.73 0.31 -6.64
N LEU A 317 -6.03 0.02 -6.77
CA LEU A 317 -6.60 -0.61 -7.97
C LEU A 317 -6.72 0.35 -9.15
N ARG A 318 -6.85 1.66 -8.90
CA ARG A 318 -6.82 2.70 -9.94
C ARG A 318 -5.40 2.99 -10.44
N GLY A 319 -4.37 2.74 -9.64
CA GLY A 319 -2.97 2.99 -9.98
C GLY A 319 -2.74 4.47 -10.33
N ASP A 320 -2.09 4.73 -11.46
CA ASP A 320 -1.74 6.08 -11.93
C ASP A 320 -2.94 7.03 -12.04
N ALA A 321 -4.13 6.50 -12.35
CA ALA A 321 -5.35 7.31 -12.40
C ALA A 321 -5.69 7.97 -11.04
N ALA A 322 -5.33 7.32 -9.93
CA ALA A 322 -5.51 7.89 -8.59
C ALA A 322 -4.53 9.05 -8.33
N LEU A 323 -3.27 8.93 -8.78
CA LEU A 323 -2.28 10.00 -8.69
C LEU A 323 -2.68 11.22 -9.52
N LEU A 324 -3.15 10.99 -10.75
CA LEU A 324 -3.66 12.05 -11.63
C LEU A 324 -4.87 12.78 -11.02
N ASP A 325 -5.83 12.04 -10.46
CA ASP A 325 -6.98 12.62 -9.75
C ASP A 325 -6.56 13.42 -8.51
N ALA A 326 -5.63 12.89 -7.71
CA ALA A 326 -5.12 13.56 -6.52
C ALA A 326 -4.39 14.87 -6.88
N ALA A 327 -3.57 14.85 -7.93
CA ALA A 327 -2.85 16.04 -8.40
C ALA A 327 -3.81 17.11 -8.95
N LYS A 328 -4.84 16.69 -9.70
CA LYS A 328 -5.91 17.57 -10.19
C LYS A 328 -6.71 18.21 -9.06
N LYS A 329 -7.02 17.46 -7.99
CA LYS A 329 -7.80 17.94 -6.83
C LYS A 329 -6.97 18.71 -5.80
N GLY A 330 -5.65 18.79 -5.96
CA GLY A 330 -4.77 19.46 -5.01
C GLY A 330 -4.59 18.70 -3.69
N CYS A 331 -4.86 17.39 -3.65
CA CYS A 331 -4.77 16.61 -2.42
C CYS A 331 -3.31 16.16 -2.18
N LEU A 332 -2.48 17.05 -1.63
CA LEU A 332 -1.05 16.81 -1.42
C LEU A 332 -0.77 15.51 -0.65
N ALA A 333 -1.51 15.22 0.42
CA ALA A 333 -1.33 14.00 1.20
C ALA A 333 -1.56 12.72 0.37
N ARG A 334 -2.53 12.72 -0.55
CA ARG A 334 -2.74 11.59 -1.48
C ARG A 334 -1.64 11.52 -2.52
N VAL A 335 -1.20 12.65 -3.07
CA VAL A 335 -0.07 12.70 -4.01
C VAL A 335 1.19 12.14 -3.36
N GLN A 336 1.51 12.55 -2.14
CA GLN A 336 2.66 12.06 -1.36
C GLN A 336 2.62 10.55 -1.13
N LYS A 337 1.42 9.98 -0.96
CA LYS A 337 1.24 8.54 -0.76
C LYS A 337 1.34 7.72 -2.05
N LEU A 338 0.89 8.28 -3.18
CA LEU A 338 0.75 7.57 -4.45
C LEU A 338 1.91 7.78 -5.42
N CYS A 339 2.62 8.90 -5.27
CA CYS A 339 3.74 9.26 -6.12
C CYS A 339 4.96 8.38 -5.80
N SER A 340 5.64 7.95 -6.85
CA SER A 340 6.87 7.18 -6.86
C SER A 340 7.72 7.64 -8.05
N PRO A 341 9.05 7.40 -8.04
CA PRO A 341 9.90 7.72 -9.17
C PRO A 341 9.41 7.11 -10.49
N GLU A 342 8.79 5.94 -10.45
CA GLU A 342 8.30 5.23 -11.63
C GLU A 342 7.03 5.84 -12.24
N ASN A 343 6.20 6.50 -11.44
CA ASN A 343 4.90 7.02 -11.89
C ASN A 343 4.72 8.54 -11.78
N ILE A 344 5.75 9.29 -11.37
CA ILE A 344 5.65 10.75 -11.21
C ILE A 344 5.27 11.47 -12.51
N ASN A 345 5.67 10.91 -13.65
CA ASN A 345 5.33 11.38 -14.99
C ASN A 345 4.31 10.46 -15.70
N CYS A 346 3.48 9.75 -14.94
CA CYS A 346 2.38 8.96 -15.49
C CYS A 346 1.43 9.83 -16.31
N ARG A 347 0.62 9.22 -17.18
CA ARG A 347 -0.16 9.98 -18.15
C ARG A 347 -1.62 9.57 -18.17
N ASP A 348 -2.48 10.58 -18.29
CA ASP A 348 -3.90 10.38 -18.54
C ASP A 348 -4.13 9.84 -19.97
N THR A 349 -4.34 8.52 -20.08
CA THR A 349 -4.56 7.86 -21.37
C THR A 349 -5.93 8.13 -21.99
N GLN A 350 -6.90 8.64 -21.22
CA GLN A 350 -8.26 8.89 -21.69
C GLN A 350 -8.46 10.34 -22.15
N GLY A 351 -7.63 11.27 -21.68
CA GLY A 351 -7.71 12.69 -22.03
C GLY A 351 -6.55 13.19 -22.89
N ARG A 352 -5.95 14.31 -22.48
CA ARG A 352 -4.90 15.01 -23.23
C ARG A 352 -3.51 14.38 -23.09
N ASN A 353 -3.37 13.21 -22.49
CA ASN A 353 -2.05 12.63 -22.16
C ASN A 353 -1.24 13.50 -21.18
N SER A 354 -1.96 14.21 -20.31
CA SER A 354 -1.42 15.11 -19.28
C SER A 354 -0.73 14.33 -18.16
N THR A 355 0.37 14.88 -17.64
CA THR A 355 1.04 14.39 -16.41
C THR A 355 0.39 14.95 -15.14
N PRO A 356 0.69 14.41 -13.94
CA PRO A 356 0.28 15.01 -12.67
C PRO A 356 0.64 16.50 -12.60
N LEU A 357 1.82 16.88 -13.09
CA LEU A 357 2.30 18.27 -13.08
C LEU A 357 1.45 19.18 -13.99
N HIS A 358 1.01 18.71 -15.17
CA HIS A 358 0.09 19.45 -16.02
C HIS A 358 -1.24 19.74 -15.33
N LEU A 359 -1.76 18.73 -14.61
CA LEU A 359 -3.05 18.83 -13.92
C LEU A 359 -2.91 19.76 -12.72
N ALA A 360 -1.91 19.55 -11.86
CA ALA A 360 -1.67 20.43 -10.71
C ALA A 360 -1.47 21.89 -11.14
N ALA A 361 -0.71 22.14 -12.21
CA ALA A 361 -0.48 23.47 -12.73
C ALA A 361 -1.74 24.14 -13.30
N GLY A 362 -2.54 23.40 -14.09
CA GLY A 362 -3.76 23.93 -14.68
C GLY A 362 -4.89 24.18 -13.68
N TYR A 363 -4.91 23.45 -12.57
CA TYR A 363 -5.91 23.60 -11.51
C TYR A 363 -5.44 24.48 -10.33
N ASN A 364 -4.32 25.18 -10.50
CA ASN A 364 -3.74 26.10 -9.50
C ASN A 364 -3.40 25.44 -8.14
N ASN A 365 -2.89 24.22 -8.16
CA ASN A 365 -2.50 23.48 -6.96
C ASN A 365 -1.01 23.66 -6.64
N LEU A 366 -0.63 24.82 -6.11
CA LEU A 366 0.77 25.23 -5.90
C LEU A 366 1.58 24.21 -5.09
N GLU A 367 1.09 23.78 -3.92
CA GLU A 367 1.83 22.84 -3.05
C GLU A 367 2.09 21.49 -3.72
N VAL A 368 1.16 21.03 -4.57
CA VAL A 368 1.33 19.80 -5.34
C VAL A 368 2.36 20.00 -6.45
N VAL A 369 2.38 21.16 -7.12
CA VAL A 369 3.40 21.49 -8.12
C VAL A 369 4.78 21.49 -7.49
N GLU A 370 4.94 22.15 -6.34
CA GLU A 370 6.22 22.16 -5.59
C GLU A 370 6.68 20.75 -5.28
N TYR A 371 5.82 19.94 -4.67
CA TYR A 371 6.15 18.56 -4.34
C TYR A 371 6.57 17.74 -5.56
N LEU A 372 5.83 17.86 -6.67
CA LEU A 372 6.15 17.13 -7.90
C LEU A 372 7.50 17.57 -8.48
N LEU A 373 7.82 18.86 -8.49
CA LEU A 373 9.11 19.38 -8.97
C LEU A 373 10.28 18.93 -8.06
N GLU A 374 10.08 18.95 -6.75
CA GLU A 374 11.07 18.45 -5.78
C GLU A 374 11.41 16.96 -5.99
N HIS A 375 10.48 16.19 -6.57
CA HIS A 375 10.64 14.77 -6.86
C HIS A 375 10.98 14.50 -8.33
N GLU A 376 11.48 15.50 -9.06
CA GLU A 376 11.97 15.39 -10.45
C GLU A 376 10.85 15.13 -11.49
N ALA A 377 9.65 15.68 -11.28
CA ALA A 377 8.64 15.71 -12.33
C ALA A 377 9.17 16.50 -13.54
N ASP A 378 8.91 15.99 -14.75
CA ASP A 378 9.39 16.61 -15.98
C ASP A 378 8.60 17.90 -16.25
N VAL A 379 9.26 19.02 -15.96
CA VAL A 379 8.74 20.39 -16.14
C VAL A 379 8.44 20.72 -17.60
N ASN A 380 9.03 19.98 -18.55
CA ASN A 380 8.88 20.18 -19.99
C ASN A 380 8.12 19.04 -20.68
N ALA A 381 7.50 18.14 -19.90
CA ALA A 381 6.68 17.08 -20.46
C ALA A 381 5.62 17.68 -21.39
N GLN A 382 5.51 17.16 -22.61
CA GLN A 382 4.48 17.61 -23.55
C GLN A 382 3.26 16.70 -23.49
N ASP A 383 2.08 17.30 -23.40
CA ASP A 383 0.80 16.61 -23.60
C ASP A 383 0.55 16.31 -25.10
N LYS A 384 -0.61 15.73 -25.43
CA LYS A 384 -0.99 15.38 -26.81
C LYS A 384 -1.08 16.61 -27.75
N GLY A 385 -1.31 17.80 -27.19
CA GLY A 385 -1.33 19.06 -27.93
C GLY A 385 0.02 19.76 -28.00
N GLY A 386 1.09 19.16 -27.46
CA GLY A 386 2.41 19.79 -27.37
C GLY A 386 2.51 20.84 -26.26
N LEU A 387 1.51 20.94 -25.37
CA LEU A 387 1.53 21.88 -24.27
C LEU A 387 2.34 21.30 -23.10
N ILE A 388 3.15 22.15 -22.47
CA ILE A 388 3.88 21.84 -21.23
C ILE A 388 3.09 22.38 -20.02
N PRO A 389 3.40 21.97 -18.78
CA PRO A 389 2.72 22.47 -17.57
C PRO A 389 2.67 23.99 -17.46
N LEU A 390 3.70 24.71 -17.94
CA LEU A 390 3.73 26.17 -17.96
C LEU A 390 2.62 26.78 -18.82
N HIS A 391 2.28 26.19 -19.96
CA HIS A 391 1.17 26.66 -20.80
C HIS A 391 -0.17 26.52 -20.07
N ASN A 392 -0.35 25.43 -19.30
CA ASN A 392 -1.54 25.24 -18.49
C ASN A 392 -1.61 26.30 -17.39
N ALA A 393 -0.53 26.52 -16.62
CA ALA A 393 -0.49 27.56 -15.60
C ALA A 393 -0.80 28.96 -16.16
N ALA A 394 -0.24 29.30 -17.33
CA ALA A 394 -0.47 30.57 -17.99
C ALA A 394 -1.91 30.73 -18.50
N SER A 395 -2.50 29.67 -19.06
CA SER A 395 -3.85 29.71 -19.63
C SER A 395 -4.94 29.90 -18.58
N TYR A 396 -4.72 29.37 -17.37
CA TYR A 396 -5.68 29.43 -16.26
C TYR A 396 -5.34 30.49 -15.21
N GLY A 397 -4.35 31.35 -15.45
CA GLY A 397 -4.03 32.48 -14.57
C GLY A 397 -3.35 32.10 -13.25
N ALA A 398 -2.65 30.96 -13.20
CA ALA A 398 -1.91 30.50 -12.04
C ALA A 398 -0.51 31.17 -11.98
N ASP A 399 -0.46 32.47 -11.67
CA ASP A 399 0.74 33.30 -11.76
C ASP A 399 1.90 32.81 -10.87
N ASP A 400 1.61 32.38 -9.64
CA ASP A 400 2.63 31.86 -8.70
C ASP A 400 3.23 30.55 -9.22
N ILE A 401 2.39 29.64 -9.71
CA ILE A 401 2.84 28.39 -10.35
C ILE A 401 3.61 28.67 -11.64
N ARG A 402 3.19 29.66 -12.43
CA ARG A 402 3.89 30.07 -13.65
C ARG A 402 5.32 30.51 -13.31
N ALA A 403 5.48 31.33 -12.28
CA ALA A 403 6.80 31.78 -11.82
C ALA A 403 7.66 30.60 -11.34
N LEU A 404 7.09 29.70 -10.54
CA LEU A 404 7.77 28.51 -10.04
C LEU A 404 8.24 27.58 -11.19
N LEU A 405 7.38 27.33 -12.18
CA LEU A 405 7.72 26.51 -13.34
C LEU A 405 8.82 27.15 -14.20
N ILE A 406 8.83 28.48 -14.34
CA ILE A 406 9.90 29.22 -15.04
C ILE A 406 11.24 29.06 -14.31
N ASP A 407 11.24 29.15 -12.98
CA ASP A 407 12.45 29.00 -12.15
C ASP A 407 13.01 27.57 -12.20
N ALA A 408 12.12 26.57 -12.29
CA ALA A 408 12.48 25.16 -12.43
C ALA A 408 12.97 24.76 -13.84
N MET A 409 12.83 25.63 -14.85
CA MET A 409 13.29 25.36 -16.22
C MET A 409 14.77 25.72 -16.42
N PRO A 410 15.54 24.90 -17.16
CA PRO A 410 16.85 25.32 -17.64
C PRO A 410 16.74 26.56 -18.55
N PRO A 411 17.73 27.48 -18.57
CA PRO A 411 17.68 28.71 -19.38
C PRO A 411 17.42 28.46 -20.88
N ASP A 412 17.88 27.32 -21.39
CA ASP A 412 17.74 26.93 -22.80
C ASP A 412 16.35 26.40 -23.17
N ALA A 413 15.55 26.03 -22.17
CA ALA A 413 14.21 25.43 -22.33
C ALA A 413 13.07 26.46 -22.23
N LEU A 414 13.36 27.74 -21.94
CA LEU A 414 12.36 28.79 -21.89
C LEU A 414 11.74 29.03 -23.27
N PRO A 415 10.39 29.13 -23.38
CA PRO A 415 9.72 29.57 -24.60
C PRO A 415 10.33 30.89 -25.10
N SER A 416 10.49 31.05 -26.41
CA SER A 416 11.20 32.18 -27.03
C SER A 416 10.67 33.57 -26.63
N CYS A 417 9.43 33.65 -26.13
CA CYS A 417 8.81 34.86 -25.61
C CYS A 417 9.24 35.27 -24.18
N LEU A 418 10.00 34.44 -23.45
CA LEU A 418 10.38 34.66 -22.04
C LEU A 418 11.90 34.83 -21.82
N LYS A 419 12.72 34.83 -22.88
CA LYS A 419 14.16 35.13 -22.73
C LYS A 419 14.36 36.59 -22.32
N PRO A 420 15.19 36.90 -21.30
CA PRO A 420 15.55 38.28 -20.99
C PRO A 420 16.19 38.93 -22.21
N GLN A 421 15.55 39.97 -22.77
CA GLN A 421 16.20 40.78 -23.79
C GLN A 421 17.32 41.57 -23.13
N VAL A 422 18.56 41.32 -23.56
CA VAL A 422 19.70 42.18 -23.26
C VAL A 422 19.47 43.50 -23.98
N SER A 423 19.03 44.51 -23.25
CA SER A 423 18.84 45.87 -23.72
C SER A 423 20.18 46.55 -24.01
N THR A 424 20.60 46.59 -25.27
CA THR A 424 21.55 47.61 -25.74
C THR A 424 20.76 48.82 -26.20
N GLY A 425 20.85 49.92 -25.45
CA GLY A 425 20.06 51.12 -25.68
C GLY A 425 20.47 51.91 -26.92
N ALA A 426 19.48 52.52 -27.59
CA ALA A 426 19.57 53.84 -28.21
C ALA A 426 18.18 54.39 -28.54
N ALA A 427 18.05 55.69 -28.26
CA ALA A 427 16.96 56.66 -28.41
C ALA A 427 15.86 56.48 -29.48
N GLY A 428 14.62 56.85 -29.10
CA GLY A 428 13.75 57.73 -29.90
C GLY A 428 12.28 57.31 -30.09
N GLY A 429 11.35 58.11 -29.56
CA GLY A 429 10.02 58.34 -30.17
C GLY A 429 8.78 57.73 -29.49
N VAL A 430 7.96 58.60 -28.91
CA VAL A 430 6.62 58.37 -28.29
C VAL A 430 5.52 58.28 -29.36
N VAL A 431 4.55 57.35 -29.25
CA VAL A 431 3.07 57.55 -29.44
C VAL A 431 2.26 56.41 -28.75
N ILE A 432 1.07 56.76 -28.23
CA ILE A 432 0.13 56.02 -27.37
C ILE A 432 -0.98 55.25 -28.15
N SER A 433 -1.19 53.95 -27.81
CA SER A 433 -2.43 53.08 -27.78
C SER A 433 -3.40 52.95 -28.97
N PRO A 434 -4.36 51.97 -29.02
CA PRO A 434 -4.60 50.75 -28.23
C PRO A 434 -4.78 49.44 -29.05
N SER A 435 -4.91 48.30 -28.35
CA SER A 435 -5.30 46.96 -28.81
C SER A 435 -6.67 46.89 -29.53
N PRO A 436 -6.95 45.85 -30.36
CA PRO A 436 -7.52 44.60 -29.83
C PRO A 436 -7.00 43.29 -30.47
N SER A 437 -7.10 42.21 -29.70
CA SER A 437 -6.96 40.77 -30.03
C SER A 437 -8.12 40.23 -30.91
N PRO A 438 -8.21 38.91 -31.22
CA PRO A 438 -7.22 37.93 -31.68
C PRO A 438 -7.71 37.16 -32.95
N SER A 439 -6.82 36.53 -33.73
CA SER A 439 -7.21 35.44 -34.66
C SER A 439 -6.01 34.59 -35.09
N CYS A 440 -6.32 33.42 -35.63
CA CYS A 440 -5.66 32.14 -35.44
C CYS A 440 -5.11 31.52 -36.74
N LEU A 441 -4.23 30.51 -36.59
CA LEU A 441 -3.77 29.48 -37.57
C LEU A 441 -2.83 30.04 -38.69
N SER A 442 -1.76 29.38 -39.18
CA SER A 442 -1.54 27.95 -39.48
C SER A 442 -0.04 27.68 -39.78
N ALA A 443 0.29 26.38 -39.94
CA ALA A 443 1.59 25.72 -40.09
C ALA A 443 2.42 25.98 -41.39
N ALA A 444 3.75 25.73 -41.30
CA ALA A 444 4.50 24.65 -42.00
C ALA A 444 5.90 25.04 -42.58
N SER A 445 6.88 24.13 -42.39
CA SER A 445 8.08 23.81 -43.22
C SER A 445 9.22 24.86 -43.34
N SER A 446 10.53 24.58 -43.46
CA SER A 446 11.40 23.37 -43.56
C SER A 446 12.89 23.80 -43.64
N ILE A 447 13.81 22.97 -43.09
CA ILE A 447 15.16 22.54 -43.56
C ILE A 447 16.12 23.58 -44.22
N ASP A 448 17.34 23.81 -43.69
CA ASP A 448 18.61 23.26 -44.22
C ASP A 448 19.90 23.57 -43.40
N ASN A 449 20.91 22.74 -43.67
CA ASN A 449 22.23 22.49 -43.06
C ASN A 449 23.27 23.64 -43.01
N LEU A 450 24.25 23.53 -42.08
CA LEU A 450 25.67 23.33 -42.42
C LEU A 450 26.59 23.07 -41.20
N THR A 451 27.55 22.19 -41.46
CA THR A 451 28.56 21.51 -40.63
C THR A 451 29.83 22.33 -40.31
N ALA A 452 30.35 22.20 -39.07
CA ALA A 452 31.76 22.01 -38.55
C ALA A 452 32.97 22.78 -39.19
N PRO A 453 34.20 22.86 -38.58
CA PRO A 453 34.75 22.08 -37.45
C PRO A 453 35.72 22.78 -36.43
N LEU A 454 36.03 22.04 -35.34
CA LEU A 454 37.29 21.83 -34.59
C LEU A 454 38.36 22.96 -34.42
N SER A 455 38.77 23.24 -33.17
CA SER A 455 39.98 22.68 -32.49
C SER A 455 40.57 23.57 -31.37
N ASP A 456 40.94 22.91 -30.26
CA ASP A 456 42.00 23.13 -29.25
C ASP A 456 42.41 24.53 -28.75
N ILE A 457 42.54 24.68 -27.42
CA ILE A 457 43.80 25.05 -26.72
C ILE A 457 43.75 24.50 -25.27
N THR A 458 44.87 23.92 -24.88
CA THR A 458 45.24 23.29 -23.60
C THR A 458 45.73 24.27 -22.52
N VAL A 459 45.45 23.90 -21.26
CA VAL A 459 46.32 23.87 -20.04
C VAL A 459 47.06 25.13 -19.58
N GLY A 460 46.89 25.43 -18.28
CA GLY A 460 47.87 26.14 -17.45
C GLY A 460 47.55 26.02 -15.96
N GLY A 461 48.26 25.14 -15.25
CA GLY A 461 48.24 25.03 -13.79
C GLY A 461 49.50 25.59 -13.14
N ALA A 462 49.39 25.99 -11.87
CA ALA A 462 50.44 26.10 -10.84
C ALA A 462 49.74 26.52 -9.53
N SER A 463 49.63 25.71 -8.46
CA SER A 463 50.63 25.19 -7.49
C SER A 463 51.15 26.24 -6.49
N GLY A 464 50.94 26.00 -5.19
CA GLY A 464 51.88 26.44 -4.14
C GLY A 464 51.30 26.79 -2.75
N THR A 465 51.37 25.82 -1.81
CA THR A 465 51.81 25.85 -0.38
C THR A 465 51.14 26.83 0.61
N ALA A 466 50.39 26.40 1.65
CA ALA A 466 50.75 25.75 2.93
C ALA A 466 51.34 26.70 4.00
N ASP A 467 50.56 27.01 5.06
CA ASP A 467 50.96 26.80 6.48
C ASP A 467 49.90 27.27 7.51
N GLY A 468 49.57 26.37 8.45
CA GLY A 468 49.83 26.54 9.89
C GLY A 468 49.08 27.57 10.75
N ALA A 469 48.02 27.10 11.40
CA ALA A 469 47.66 27.30 12.82
C ALA A 469 47.38 28.70 13.40
N SER A 470 46.12 28.91 13.81
CA SER A 470 45.75 29.52 15.11
C SER A 470 44.26 29.26 15.37
N GLY A 471 43.99 28.32 16.27
CA GLY A 471 42.66 28.15 16.85
C GLY A 471 42.55 29.00 18.11
N SER A 472 41.57 29.91 18.14
CA SER A 472 40.80 30.26 19.34
C SER A 472 39.75 31.36 19.14
N ASP A 473 39.69 32.07 18.01
CA ASP A 473 38.91 33.33 17.95
C ASP A 473 37.71 33.35 16.97
N ARG A 474 37.06 32.20 16.72
CA ARG A 474 35.83 32.15 15.89
C ARG A 474 34.60 31.59 16.60
N LYS A 475 34.56 31.64 17.93
CA LYS A 475 33.40 31.19 18.72
C LYS A 475 32.48 32.31 19.24
N GLU A 476 32.71 33.57 18.86
CA GLU A 476 31.91 34.72 19.32
C GLU A 476 31.30 35.59 18.21
N ALA A 477 31.11 35.08 16.99
CA ALA A 477 30.61 35.89 15.86
C ALA A 477 29.36 35.36 15.16
N LEU A 478 28.42 34.71 15.86
CA LEU A 478 27.19 34.19 15.23
C LEU A 478 25.88 34.42 16.00
N LEU A 479 25.83 35.45 16.84
CA LEU A 479 24.58 35.93 17.45
C LEU A 479 24.14 37.32 16.93
N ASP A 480 24.83 37.87 15.93
CA ASP A 480 24.72 39.31 15.57
C ASP A 480 24.42 39.55 14.07
N MET A 481 23.84 38.58 13.36
CA MET A 481 23.45 38.83 11.97
C MET A 481 22.20 39.71 11.95
N THR A 482 22.32 40.90 11.36
CA THR A 482 21.18 41.82 11.22
C THR A 482 20.33 41.46 10.01
N ILE A 483 19.05 41.83 10.01
CA ILE A 483 18.14 41.64 8.86
C ILE A 483 18.73 42.21 7.55
N ASN A 484 19.50 43.29 7.62
CA ASN A 484 20.20 43.89 6.49
C ASN A 484 21.29 42.99 5.91
N GLN A 485 22.08 42.33 6.76
CA GLN A 485 23.10 41.38 6.33
C GLN A 485 22.46 40.11 5.75
N PHE A 486 21.33 39.68 6.32
CA PHE A 486 20.56 38.55 5.80
C PHE A 486 20.00 38.82 4.39
N LEU A 487 19.31 39.94 4.19
CA LEU A 487 18.77 40.32 2.87
C LEU A 487 19.88 40.43 1.82
N LYS A 488 21.05 40.95 2.22
CA LYS A 488 22.25 40.99 1.38
C LYS A 488 22.75 39.61 0.99
N SER A 489 22.78 38.66 1.93
CA SER A 489 23.18 37.27 1.65
C SER A 489 22.27 36.56 0.63
N LEU A 490 21.01 37.01 0.53
CA LEU A 490 20.02 36.47 -0.41
C LEU A 490 19.91 37.26 -1.73
N GLY A 491 20.66 38.36 -1.88
CA GLY A 491 20.56 39.26 -3.04
C GLY A 491 19.24 40.05 -3.09
N LEU A 492 18.57 40.24 -1.94
CA LEU A 492 17.27 40.92 -1.80
C LEU A 492 17.40 42.29 -1.12
N GLU A 493 18.51 43.00 -1.37
CA GLU A 493 18.81 44.30 -0.73
C GLU A 493 17.73 45.37 -0.99
N HIS A 494 17.03 45.28 -2.13
CA HIS A 494 15.95 46.19 -2.53
C HIS A 494 14.71 46.11 -1.62
N LEU A 495 14.57 45.06 -0.79
CA LEU A 495 13.46 44.92 0.16
C LEU A 495 13.73 45.58 1.51
N ARG A 496 14.92 46.17 1.71
CA ARG A 496 15.32 46.81 2.99
C ARG A 496 14.31 47.81 3.51
N ASP A 497 13.80 48.69 2.63
CA ASP A 497 12.90 49.77 3.04
C ASP A 497 11.55 49.22 3.53
N ILE A 498 11.09 48.08 2.97
CA ILE A 498 9.88 47.41 3.41
C ILE A 498 10.08 46.81 4.80
N PHE A 499 11.17 46.06 5.02
CA PHE A 499 11.49 45.46 6.32
C PHE A 499 11.72 46.52 7.40
N GLN A 500 12.32 47.66 7.05
CA GLN A 500 12.52 48.77 7.98
C GLN A 500 11.21 49.50 8.31
N ARG A 501 10.35 49.75 7.32
CA ARG A 501 9.05 50.41 7.51
C ARG A 501 8.12 49.59 8.39
N GLU A 502 8.06 48.29 8.16
CA GLU A 502 7.20 47.35 8.91
C GLU A 502 7.88 46.78 10.17
N GLN A 503 9.09 47.24 10.51
CA GLN A 503 9.88 46.80 11.66
C GLN A 503 10.07 45.27 11.76
N ILE A 504 10.28 44.60 10.63
CA ILE A 504 10.45 43.15 10.56
C ILE A 504 11.89 42.76 10.88
N SER A 505 12.10 42.11 12.03
CA SER A 505 13.36 41.50 12.46
C SER A 505 13.48 40.04 12.00
N LEU A 506 14.64 39.40 12.22
CA LEU A 506 14.86 38.01 11.75
C LEU A 506 13.99 36.98 12.47
N ASP A 507 13.71 37.21 13.75
CA ASP A 507 12.78 36.43 14.57
C ASP A 507 11.34 36.58 14.07
N VAL A 508 10.88 37.81 13.78
CA VAL A 508 9.56 38.03 13.18
C VAL A 508 9.49 37.38 11.80
N LEU A 509 10.53 37.53 10.96
CA LEU A 509 10.58 36.91 9.63
C LEU A 509 10.52 35.37 9.69
N ALA A 510 11.07 34.74 10.74
CA ALA A 510 10.99 33.29 10.93
C ALA A 510 9.55 32.80 11.14
N ASP A 511 8.66 33.67 11.59
CA ASP A 511 7.23 33.39 11.81
C ASP A 511 6.33 33.83 10.64
N MET A 512 6.87 34.50 9.62
CA MET A 512 6.11 34.99 8.47
C MET A 512 5.98 33.94 7.35
N GLY A 513 4.77 33.76 6.86
CA GLY A 513 4.48 32.94 5.68
C GLY A 513 4.34 33.76 4.40
N HIS A 514 3.98 33.09 3.32
CA HIS A 514 3.84 33.71 2.01
C HIS A 514 2.72 34.76 1.93
N GLU A 515 1.67 34.64 2.75
CA GLU A 515 0.56 35.60 2.77
C GLU A 515 0.94 36.85 3.58
N GLU A 516 1.59 36.69 4.73
CA GLU A 516 2.05 37.79 5.57
C GLU A 516 3.12 38.63 4.85
N LEU A 517 4.05 37.97 4.14
CA LEU A 517 5.04 38.67 3.31
C LEU A 517 4.42 39.41 2.12
N LYS A 518 3.29 38.93 1.61
CA LYS A 518 2.55 39.57 0.52
C LYS A 518 1.82 40.82 1.03
N GLU A 519 1.21 40.75 2.21
CA GLU A 519 0.51 41.89 2.85
C GLU A 519 1.44 43.08 3.12
N ILE A 520 2.70 42.83 3.47
CA ILE A 520 3.70 43.90 3.66
C ILE A 520 4.27 44.46 2.33
N GLY A 521 3.82 43.95 1.18
CA GLY A 521 4.16 44.46 -0.15
C GLY A 521 5.23 43.67 -0.90
N ILE A 522 5.65 42.49 -0.43
CA ILE A 522 6.58 41.61 -1.15
C ILE A 522 5.77 40.70 -2.08
N ASN A 523 5.27 41.28 -3.18
CA ASN A 523 4.33 40.59 -4.08
C ASN A 523 4.99 39.45 -4.88
N ALA A 524 6.29 39.53 -5.16
CA ALA A 524 7.00 38.53 -5.94
C ALA A 524 7.21 37.23 -5.13
N TYR A 525 6.60 36.13 -5.56
CA TYR A 525 6.72 34.82 -4.90
C TYR A 525 8.17 34.37 -4.73
N GLY A 526 9.01 34.50 -5.76
CA GLY A 526 10.42 34.12 -5.69
C GLY A 526 11.22 34.88 -4.63
N HIS A 527 10.81 36.12 -4.31
CA HIS A 527 11.41 36.86 -3.19
C HIS A 527 10.91 36.33 -1.84
N ARG A 528 9.60 36.10 -1.70
CA ARG A 528 8.99 35.50 -0.49
C ARG A 528 9.60 34.12 -0.17
N HIS A 529 9.73 33.27 -1.18
CA HIS A 529 10.30 31.94 -1.07
C HIS A 529 11.79 31.98 -0.67
N LYS A 530 12.60 32.83 -1.31
CA LYS A 530 14.02 33.00 -0.94
C LYS A 530 14.20 33.48 0.50
N LEU A 531 13.32 34.35 1.00
CA LEU A 531 13.34 34.80 2.39
C LEU A 531 13.04 33.64 3.35
N ILE A 532 11.98 32.89 3.10
CA ILE A 532 11.56 31.75 3.93
C ILE A 532 12.62 30.63 3.92
N LYS A 533 13.13 30.22 2.74
CA LYS A 533 14.20 29.22 2.66
C LYS A 533 15.53 29.71 3.23
N GLY A 534 15.81 31.01 3.11
CA GLY A 534 17.00 31.63 3.67
C GLY A 534 17.01 31.56 5.19
N ILE A 535 15.88 31.86 5.83
CA ILE A 535 15.77 31.87 7.30
C ILE A 535 15.80 30.44 7.86
N GLU A 536 15.18 29.48 7.18
CA GLU A 536 15.27 28.04 7.51
C GLU A 536 16.72 27.52 7.50
N ARG A 537 17.53 27.93 6.51
CA ARG A 537 18.95 27.55 6.42
C ARG A 537 19.80 28.19 7.51
N LEU A 538 19.49 29.43 7.88
CA LEU A 538 20.20 30.15 8.95
C LEU A 538 20.00 29.48 10.32
N LEU A 539 18.81 28.94 10.57
CA LEU A 539 18.45 28.29 11.83
C LEU A 539 18.94 26.83 11.94
N GLY A 540 19.38 26.21 10.84
CA GLY A 540 19.67 24.77 10.75
C GLY A 540 21.14 24.32 10.94
N GLY A 541 22.08 25.22 11.26
CA GLY A 541 23.52 24.90 11.19
C GLY A 541 24.24 24.76 12.53
N GLN A 542 24.33 23.56 13.13
CA GLN A 542 25.48 23.04 13.91
C GLN A 542 25.37 21.51 14.15
N GLN A 543 26.34 20.72 13.66
CA GLN A 543 26.57 19.31 14.02
C GLN A 543 27.81 19.18 14.92
N GLY A 544 27.68 18.48 16.05
CA GLY A 544 28.81 18.13 16.93
C GLY A 544 28.45 17.19 18.11
N GLY A 545 28.47 15.87 17.86
CA GLY A 545 28.90 14.77 18.75
C GLY A 545 28.24 14.46 20.12
N ASN A 546 27.39 13.42 20.18
CA ASN A 546 27.33 12.45 21.31
C ASN A 546 26.61 11.12 20.90
N PRO A 547 27.12 9.90 21.21
CA PRO A 547 26.70 8.65 20.55
C PRO A 547 25.42 7.95 21.07
N TYR A 548 24.59 8.59 21.92
CA TYR A 548 23.39 7.94 22.48
C TYR A 548 22.06 8.62 22.13
N LEU A 549 22.06 9.53 21.17
CA LEU A 549 20.86 10.15 20.62
C LEU A 549 20.92 10.11 19.08
N THR A 550 20.49 9.01 18.48
CA THR A 550 20.15 8.98 17.05
C THR A 550 18.85 9.75 16.83
N PHE A 551 18.97 11.07 16.65
CA PHE A 551 17.91 11.89 16.08
C PHE A 551 18.18 12.08 14.59
N HIS A 552 17.35 11.43 13.76
CA HIS A 552 17.13 11.83 12.38
C HIS A 552 16.37 13.16 12.40
N CYS A 553 17.06 14.26 12.12
CA CYS A 553 16.45 15.58 12.02
C CYS A 553 16.28 15.95 10.55
N SER A 554 15.08 15.71 10.02
CA SER A 554 14.58 16.32 8.78
C SER A 554 13.05 16.23 8.80
N SER A 555 12.42 17.04 9.66
CA SER A 555 11.05 17.60 9.46
C SER A 555 10.53 18.21 10.78
N GLN A 556 9.74 19.29 10.64
CA GLN A 556 8.60 19.70 11.49
C GLN A 556 8.76 21.03 12.25
N GLY A 557 8.03 22.04 11.76
CA GLY A 557 7.78 23.35 12.37
C GLY A 557 7.00 23.29 13.69
N THR A 558 7.61 22.68 14.71
CA THR A 558 7.22 22.83 16.11
C THR A 558 8.22 23.74 16.81
N VAL A 559 7.73 24.84 17.37
CA VAL A 559 8.52 25.77 18.19
C VAL A 559 8.08 25.62 19.65
N LEU A 560 9.04 25.61 20.56
CA LEU A 560 8.79 25.61 22.00
C LEU A 560 9.13 27.00 22.54
N ILE A 561 8.15 27.70 23.08
CA ILE A 561 8.31 29.05 23.63
C ILE A 561 8.32 28.94 25.15
N ASP A 562 9.38 29.41 25.79
CA ASP A 562 9.50 29.39 27.24
C ASP A 562 8.58 30.45 27.86
N LEU A 563 7.73 30.02 28.79
CA LEU A 563 6.89 30.93 29.57
C LEU A 563 7.68 31.41 30.79
N ALA A 564 7.64 32.73 31.03
CA ALA A 564 8.25 33.33 32.21
C ALA A 564 7.41 33.01 33.47
N PRO A 565 8.01 32.81 34.66
CA PRO A 565 7.26 32.48 35.88
C PRO A 565 6.24 33.53 36.33
N ASP A 566 6.40 34.79 35.92
CA ASP A 566 5.48 35.90 36.16
C ASP A 566 4.36 35.99 35.12
N ASP A 567 4.41 35.19 34.05
CA ASP A 567 3.33 35.09 33.06
C ASP A 567 2.07 34.48 33.70
N LYS A 568 0.91 35.07 33.42
CA LYS A 568 -0.39 34.56 33.87
C LYS A 568 -0.68 33.17 33.33
N GLU A 569 -0.26 32.86 32.11
CA GLU A 569 -0.40 31.51 31.54
C GLU A 569 0.45 30.50 32.34
N PHE A 570 1.69 30.87 32.71
CA PHE A 570 2.54 30.02 33.54
C PHE A 570 1.88 29.71 34.88
N GLN A 571 1.42 30.76 35.59
CA GLN A 571 0.80 30.63 36.91
C GLN A 571 -0.48 29.78 36.86
N SER A 572 -1.30 29.95 35.81
CA SER A 572 -2.50 29.15 35.62
C SER A 572 -2.19 27.67 35.40
N VAL A 573 -1.21 27.36 34.55
CA VAL A 573 -0.82 25.97 34.26
C VAL A 573 -0.17 25.32 35.49
N GLU A 574 0.64 26.09 36.24
CA GLU A 574 1.22 25.63 37.50
C GLU A 574 0.14 25.34 38.54
N GLU A 575 -0.78 26.27 38.80
CA GLU A 575 -1.87 26.09 39.77
C GLU A 575 -2.72 24.87 39.42
N GLU A 576 -3.08 24.71 38.14
CA GLU A 576 -3.85 23.57 37.67
C GLU A 576 -3.09 22.25 37.88
N LEU A 577 -1.79 22.21 37.55
CA LEU A 577 -0.97 21.03 37.78
C LEU A 577 -0.85 20.68 39.27
N GLN A 578 -0.64 21.67 40.15
CA GLN A 578 -0.60 21.44 41.60
C GLN A 578 -1.95 20.90 42.12
N SER A 579 -3.06 21.36 41.55
CA SER A 579 -4.41 20.91 41.93
C SER A 579 -4.66 19.43 41.63
N THR A 580 -3.85 18.79 40.79
CA THR A 580 -3.98 17.37 40.42
C THR A 580 -3.46 16.40 41.49
N ILE A 581 -2.77 16.88 42.53
CA ILE A 581 -2.14 16.01 43.54
C ILE A 581 -3.22 15.29 44.35
N ARG A 582 -3.14 13.94 44.39
CA ARG A 582 -4.06 13.07 45.13
C ARG A 582 -3.29 11.96 45.83
N GLU A 583 -3.70 11.64 47.06
CA GLU A 583 -3.15 10.50 47.81
C GLU A 583 -3.64 9.17 47.23
N HIS A 584 -2.73 8.21 47.03
CA HIS A 584 -3.03 6.92 46.44
C HIS A 584 -3.52 5.93 47.51
N ARG A 585 -4.60 5.18 47.24
CA ARG A 585 -5.29 4.28 48.20
C ARG A 585 -4.95 2.80 48.00
N ASP A 586 -3.69 2.45 47.78
CA ASP A 586 -3.24 1.07 47.55
C ASP A 586 -2.40 0.48 48.70
N GLY A 587 -2.44 1.12 49.87
CA GLY A 587 -1.66 0.67 51.02
C GLY A 587 -0.15 0.87 50.88
N GLY A 588 0.31 1.75 49.97
CA GLY A 588 1.72 2.12 49.82
C GLY A 588 2.54 1.24 48.88
N ASN A 589 1.91 0.34 48.13
CA ASN A 589 2.59 -0.67 47.31
C ASN A 589 3.07 -0.18 45.93
N ALA A 590 2.42 0.83 45.34
CA ALA A 590 2.84 1.43 44.06
C ALA A 590 3.93 2.50 44.23
N GLY A 591 4.28 2.85 45.47
CA GLY A 591 5.16 3.97 45.81
C GLY A 591 4.46 5.34 45.75
N GLY A 592 5.12 6.37 46.30
CA GLY A 592 4.81 7.76 45.98
C GLY A 592 3.99 8.56 46.98
N VAL A 593 4.64 9.06 48.04
CA VAL A 593 4.08 10.20 48.79
C VAL A 593 4.88 11.43 48.38
N PHE A 594 4.21 12.41 47.78
CA PHE A 594 4.77 13.73 47.47
C PHE A 594 3.71 14.80 47.76
N SER A 595 4.16 15.97 48.21
CA SER A 595 3.27 17.05 48.67
C SER A 595 3.05 18.14 47.63
N ARG A 596 3.99 18.31 46.69
CA ARG A 596 3.93 19.30 45.62
C ARG A 596 4.78 18.90 44.42
N TYR A 597 4.46 19.47 43.27
CA TYR A 597 5.39 19.53 42.14
C TYR A 597 6.31 20.75 42.33
N ASN A 598 7.57 20.61 41.94
CA ASN A 598 8.51 21.71 41.76
C ASN A 598 8.62 21.96 40.26
N ILE A 599 7.94 22.99 39.76
CA ILE A 599 7.91 23.30 38.33
C ILE A 599 9.24 23.95 37.96
N ILE A 600 9.97 23.32 37.04
CA ILE A 600 11.26 23.81 36.56
C ILE A 600 11.06 24.71 35.34
N LYS A 601 10.17 24.31 34.44
CA LYS A 601 9.97 25.00 33.16
C LYS A 601 8.60 24.67 32.58
N ILE A 602 7.91 25.66 32.04
CA ILE A 602 6.73 25.48 31.18
C ILE A 602 7.04 26.06 29.82
N GLN A 603 6.85 25.27 28.77
CA GLN A 603 7.07 25.70 27.39
C GLN A 603 5.76 25.55 26.61
N LYS A 604 5.32 26.61 25.95
CA LYS A 604 4.19 26.58 25.04
C LYS A 604 4.61 25.91 23.74
N VAL A 605 3.85 24.90 23.33
CA VAL A 605 4.09 24.17 22.10
C VAL A 605 3.34 24.87 20.97
N VAL A 606 4.07 25.32 19.95
CA VAL A 606 3.53 25.97 18.77
C VAL A 606 3.83 25.11 17.55
N ASN A 607 2.80 24.44 17.03
CA ASN A 607 2.92 23.69 15.79
C ASN A 607 1.67 23.95 14.93
N LYS A 608 1.86 24.71 13.85
CA LYS A 608 0.78 25.13 12.95
C LYS A 608 0.00 23.95 12.38
N LYS A 609 0.70 22.93 11.88
CA LYS A 609 0.08 21.73 11.30
C LYS A 609 -0.73 20.93 12.33
N LEU A 610 -0.21 20.78 13.55
CA LEU A 610 -0.96 20.13 14.63
C LEU A 610 -2.18 20.94 15.04
N ARG A 611 -2.04 22.26 15.13
CA ARG A 611 -3.12 23.17 15.49
C ARG A 611 -4.25 23.18 14.47
N GLU A 612 -3.92 23.17 13.18
CA GLU A 612 -4.89 23.08 12.08
C GLU A 612 -5.67 21.76 12.11
N ARG A 613 -4.98 20.63 12.28
CA ARG A 613 -5.64 19.31 12.43
C ARG A 613 -6.59 19.28 13.63
N TYR A 614 -6.13 19.82 14.77
CA TYR A 614 -6.95 19.93 15.97
C TYR A 614 -8.18 20.83 15.74
N ALA A 615 -8.00 22.01 15.14
CA ALA A 615 -9.09 22.95 14.87
C ALA A 615 -10.13 22.38 13.90
N HIS A 616 -9.69 21.68 12.85
CA HIS A 616 -10.59 20.96 11.96
C HIS A 616 -11.43 19.94 12.73
N ARG A 617 -10.76 19.14 13.58
CA ARG A 617 -11.45 18.10 14.36
C ARG A 617 -12.40 18.65 15.41
N GLN A 618 -12.01 19.74 16.08
CA GLN A 618 -12.83 20.48 17.02
C GLN A 618 -14.13 20.97 16.36
N LYS A 619 -14.04 21.46 15.12
CA LYS A 619 -15.21 21.90 14.35
C LYS A 619 -16.15 20.75 14.01
N GLU A 620 -15.64 19.61 13.54
CA GLU A 620 -16.47 18.44 13.26
C GLU A 620 -17.23 17.96 14.52
N ILE A 621 -16.56 17.94 15.68
CA ILE A 621 -17.20 17.58 16.95
C ILE A 621 -18.25 18.61 17.36
N ALA A 622 -18.00 19.90 17.11
CA ALA A 622 -18.95 20.97 17.38
C ALA A 622 -20.24 20.79 16.58
N ASP A 623 -20.12 20.54 15.28
CA ASP A 623 -21.25 20.33 14.37
C ASP A 623 -22.16 19.18 14.85
N GLU A 624 -21.57 18.13 15.43
CA GLU A 624 -22.31 16.97 15.96
C GLU A 624 -22.82 17.13 17.40
N ASN A 625 -22.38 18.18 18.11
CA ASN A 625 -22.65 18.43 19.52
C ASN A 625 -23.29 19.81 19.76
N HIS A 626 -24.30 20.15 18.94
CA HIS A 626 -25.07 21.39 19.06
C HIS A 626 -24.20 22.66 19.05
N ASN A 627 -23.20 22.69 18.16
CA ASN A 627 -22.18 23.76 18.04
C ASN A 627 -21.34 23.96 19.30
N HIS A 628 -21.17 22.91 20.12
CA HIS A 628 -20.33 22.96 21.32
C HIS A 628 -19.05 22.16 21.13
N HIS A 629 -17.90 22.85 21.19
CA HIS A 629 -16.57 22.25 20.95
C HIS A 629 -16.19 21.18 22.01
N ASN A 630 -16.85 21.22 23.17
CA ASN A 630 -16.68 20.30 24.30
C ASN A 630 -15.20 20.07 24.66
N GLU A 631 -14.48 21.18 24.84
CA GLU A 631 -13.06 21.15 25.14
C GLU A 631 -12.75 20.97 26.61
N ARG A 632 -11.65 20.27 26.88
CA ARG A 632 -11.05 20.06 28.19
C ARG A 632 -9.53 20.14 28.09
N MET A 633 -8.90 20.61 29.15
CA MET A 633 -7.45 20.57 29.29
C MET A 633 -7.08 19.38 30.18
N LEU A 634 -6.12 18.58 29.75
CA LEU A 634 -5.82 17.31 30.41
C LEU A 634 -4.31 16.98 30.36
N PHE A 635 -3.78 16.37 31.43
CA PHE A 635 -2.35 16.05 31.55
C PHE A 635 -1.98 14.65 31.04
N HIS A 636 -0.92 14.56 30.24
CA HIS A 636 -0.40 13.31 29.70
C HIS A 636 1.06 13.09 30.09
N GLY A 637 1.32 12.01 30.83
CA GLY A 637 2.67 11.47 31.03
C GLY A 637 2.93 10.31 30.08
N SER A 638 4.03 10.34 29.33
CA SER A 638 4.40 9.26 28.39
C SER A 638 5.91 9.24 28.15
N PRO A 639 6.51 8.05 27.91
CA PRO A 639 7.90 7.98 27.43
C PRO A 639 8.07 8.55 26.01
N PHE A 640 6.97 8.75 25.26
CA PHE A 640 6.99 9.23 23.88
C PHE A 640 6.73 10.74 23.75
N ILE A 641 6.85 11.53 24.83
CA ILE A 641 6.57 12.98 24.82
C ILE A 641 7.24 13.70 23.65
N ASN A 642 8.53 13.44 23.40
CA ASN A 642 9.24 14.06 22.28
C ASN A 642 8.62 13.70 20.92
N ALA A 643 8.25 12.43 20.71
CA ALA A 643 7.60 12.01 19.47
C ALA A 643 6.23 12.70 19.31
N ILE A 644 5.49 12.87 20.41
CA ILE A 644 4.18 13.55 20.42
C ILE A 644 4.32 15.04 20.09
N ILE A 645 5.31 15.73 20.65
CA ILE A 645 5.56 17.16 20.37
C ILE A 645 5.83 17.37 18.88
N HIS A 646 6.70 16.54 18.28
CA HIS A 646 7.10 16.72 16.89
C HIS A 646 6.05 16.21 15.91
N LYS A 647 5.55 14.98 16.10
CA LYS A 647 4.70 14.27 15.13
C LYS A 647 3.20 14.40 15.40
N GLY A 648 2.83 14.90 16.58
CA GLY A 648 1.48 14.81 17.11
C GLY A 648 1.14 13.42 17.61
N PHE A 649 -0.09 13.26 18.08
CA PHE A 649 -0.63 11.95 18.43
C PHE A 649 -0.93 11.16 17.14
N ASP A 650 -0.24 10.04 16.92
CA ASP A 650 -0.37 9.17 15.74
C ASP A 650 -1.02 7.82 16.12
N GLU A 651 -2.00 7.38 15.33
CA GLU A 651 -2.75 6.13 15.50
C GLU A 651 -1.83 4.90 15.51
N ARG A 652 -0.69 4.93 14.82
CA ARG A 652 0.28 3.81 14.80
C ARG A 652 1.03 3.64 16.11
N HIS A 653 1.38 4.73 16.80
CA HIS A 653 2.01 4.67 18.13
C HIS A 653 1.02 4.21 19.21
N ALA A 654 -0.27 4.46 18.98
CA ALA A 654 -1.36 3.98 19.82
C ALA A 654 -1.60 2.46 19.72
N TYR A 655 -1.09 1.81 18.66
CA TYR A 655 -1.25 0.36 18.42
C TYR A 655 -0.10 -0.48 19.02
N ILE A 656 1.13 0.03 18.98
CA ILE A 656 2.34 -0.68 19.43
C ILE A 656 2.38 -0.89 20.96
N GLY A 657 1.65 -0.07 21.74
CA GLY A 657 1.62 -0.12 23.20
C GLY A 657 0.79 -1.24 23.86
N GLY A 658 0.08 -2.05 23.08
CA GLY A 658 -0.66 -3.21 23.59
C GLY A 658 -2.01 -2.87 24.25
N MET A 659 -3.08 -3.25 23.57
CA MET A 659 -4.51 -3.14 23.93
C MET A 659 -5.09 -1.72 23.93
N PHE A 660 -5.53 -1.26 22.76
CA PHE A 660 -6.44 -0.11 22.63
C PHE A 660 -5.93 1.18 23.25
N GLY A 661 -4.98 1.78 22.54
CA GLY A 661 -4.63 3.17 22.66
C GLY A 661 -3.37 3.40 23.49
N ALA A 662 -2.58 4.37 23.07
CA ALA A 662 -2.36 5.49 23.99
C ALA A 662 -3.74 6.08 24.32
N GLY A 663 -4.58 5.31 25.04
CA GLY A 663 -5.79 5.79 25.63
C GLY A 663 -5.27 6.87 26.52
N ILE A 664 -5.45 8.11 26.10
CA ILE A 664 -4.87 9.19 26.84
C ILE A 664 -5.66 9.21 28.14
N TYR A 665 -5.13 8.54 29.16
CA TYR A 665 -5.73 8.40 30.47
C TYR A 665 -5.60 9.74 31.15
N PHE A 666 -6.46 10.62 30.67
CA PHE A 666 -6.64 11.96 31.13
C PHE A 666 -7.67 11.89 32.21
N ALA A 667 -7.23 11.38 33.33
CA ALA A 667 -8.01 11.54 34.52
C ALA A 667 -7.34 12.63 35.31
N GLU A 668 -8.10 13.70 35.46
CA GLU A 668 -8.00 14.62 36.59
C GLU A 668 -7.90 13.86 37.93
N ASN A 669 -8.33 12.57 37.97
CA ASN A 669 -8.39 11.72 39.16
C ASN A 669 -8.14 10.18 38.93
N SER A 670 -7.23 9.69 38.07
CA SER A 670 -6.96 8.22 37.90
C SER A 670 -5.70 7.75 38.61
N SER A 671 -5.71 6.50 39.08
CA SER A 671 -4.52 5.81 39.57
C SER A 671 -3.48 5.53 38.47
N LYS A 672 -3.90 5.45 37.19
CA LYS A 672 -3.01 5.21 36.05
C LYS A 672 -2.21 6.45 35.61
N SER A 673 -2.75 7.66 35.74
CA SER A 673 -1.98 8.89 35.47
C SER A 673 -0.82 9.05 36.45
N ASN A 674 -1.05 8.66 37.72
CA ASN A 674 0.00 8.61 38.73
C ASN A 674 1.11 7.58 38.43
N GLN A 675 0.86 6.50 37.66
CA GLN A 675 1.93 5.58 37.24
C GLN A 675 2.97 6.24 36.32
N TYR A 676 2.60 7.31 35.61
CA TYR A 676 3.56 8.09 34.81
C TYR A 676 4.32 9.13 35.64
N VAL A 677 3.72 9.57 36.75
CA VAL A 677 4.40 10.36 37.78
C VAL A 677 5.35 9.46 38.61
N TYR A 678 5.00 8.18 38.80
CA TYR A 678 5.78 7.18 39.53
C TYR A 678 6.59 6.30 38.59
N GLY A 679 7.84 6.71 38.35
CA GLY A 679 8.82 6.00 37.52
C GLY A 679 8.87 6.46 36.07
N ILE A 680 10.01 6.25 35.43
CA ILE A 680 10.24 6.65 34.03
C ILE A 680 9.82 5.47 33.14
N GLY A 681 8.96 5.70 32.15
CA GLY A 681 8.60 4.66 31.16
C GLY A 681 7.66 3.57 31.65
N GLY A 682 6.59 3.91 32.39
CA GLY A 682 5.51 2.97 32.72
C GLY A 682 5.69 2.23 34.05
N GLY A 683 6.09 2.93 35.12
CA GLY A 683 6.07 2.36 36.47
C GLY A 683 7.35 1.63 36.91
N THR A 684 8.37 1.50 36.06
CA THR A 684 9.61 0.74 36.36
C THR A 684 10.57 1.46 37.30
N GLY A 685 10.40 2.77 37.48
CA GLY A 685 11.24 3.62 38.33
C GLY A 685 12.34 4.35 37.56
N CYS A 686 13.04 5.26 38.22
CA CYS A 686 14.18 5.94 37.61
C CYS A 686 15.30 4.91 37.34
N PRO A 687 15.81 4.73 36.11
CA PRO A 687 16.85 3.75 35.84
C PRO A 687 18.17 4.06 36.56
N THR A 688 18.47 5.35 36.75
CA THR A 688 19.69 5.81 37.45
C THR A 688 19.63 5.53 38.95
N HIS A 689 18.53 5.90 39.59
CA HIS A 689 18.40 5.85 41.06
C HIS A 689 17.65 4.62 41.56
N LYS A 690 17.08 3.81 40.65
CA LYS A 690 16.27 2.62 40.91
C LYS A 690 15.12 2.86 41.90
N ASP A 691 14.61 4.09 41.91
CA ASP A 691 13.53 4.54 42.78
C ASP A 691 12.29 4.87 41.94
N ARG A 692 11.15 4.25 42.29
CA ARG A 692 9.84 4.50 41.67
C ARG A 692 9.34 5.92 41.91
N SER A 693 9.73 6.52 43.03
CA SER A 693 9.35 7.88 43.42
C SER A 693 10.53 8.84 43.43
N CYS A 694 11.54 8.59 42.57
CA CYS A 694 12.76 9.40 42.51
C CYS A 694 12.45 10.91 42.54
N TYR A 695 12.85 11.55 43.66
CA TYR A 695 12.67 12.97 43.96
C TYR A 695 13.80 13.85 43.39
N VAL A 696 14.79 13.25 42.73
CA VAL A 696 15.98 13.95 42.21
C VAL A 696 15.84 14.23 40.71
N CYS A 697 15.31 13.31 39.92
CA CYS A 697 15.26 13.48 38.47
C CYS A 697 14.15 14.43 38.02
N HIS A 698 14.45 15.26 37.03
CA HIS A 698 13.43 16.01 36.30
C HIS A 698 12.59 15.08 35.44
N ARG A 699 11.32 15.41 35.32
CA ARG A 699 10.30 14.69 34.57
C ARG A 699 9.62 15.66 33.61
N GLN A 700 9.03 15.10 32.57
CA GLN A 700 8.26 15.85 31.60
C GLN A 700 6.83 15.32 31.55
N MET A 701 5.88 16.22 31.36
CA MET A 701 4.50 15.91 31.03
C MET A 701 3.97 16.91 30.01
N LEU A 702 2.98 16.50 29.25
CA LEU A 702 2.25 17.37 28.33
C LEU A 702 0.93 17.80 28.97
N PHE A 703 0.60 19.06 28.81
CA PHE A 703 -0.72 19.59 29.10
C PHE A 703 -1.44 19.84 27.78
N CYS A 704 -2.42 18.99 27.51
CA CYS A 704 -3.04 18.86 26.20
C CYS A 704 -4.43 19.46 26.20
N ARG A 705 -4.73 20.22 25.16
CA ARG A 705 -6.09 20.63 24.82
C ARG A 705 -6.79 19.51 24.08
N VAL A 706 -7.99 19.17 24.51
CA VAL A 706 -8.72 18.01 24.01
C VAL A 706 -10.16 18.36 23.71
N THR A 707 -10.67 17.91 22.57
CA THR A 707 -12.09 17.96 22.23
C THR A 707 -12.74 16.58 22.40
N LEU A 708 -13.76 16.52 23.26
CA LEU A 708 -14.46 15.28 23.61
C LEU A 708 -15.76 15.15 22.80
N GLY A 709 -15.84 14.13 21.95
CA GLY A 709 -17.07 13.83 21.23
C GLY A 709 -18.15 13.14 22.09
N LYS A 710 -19.19 12.57 21.46
CA LYS A 710 -20.29 11.90 22.19
C LYS A 710 -19.78 10.73 23.04
N SER A 711 -20.17 10.72 24.31
CA SER A 711 -19.79 9.71 25.30
C SER A 711 -20.61 8.43 25.15
N PHE A 712 -19.95 7.27 25.26
CA PHE A 712 -20.60 5.97 25.41
C PHE A 712 -19.98 5.15 26.55
N LEU A 713 -20.78 4.26 27.13
CA LEU A 713 -20.39 3.43 28.28
C LEU A 713 -19.46 2.29 27.85
N GLN A 714 -18.42 2.02 28.65
CA GLN A 714 -17.37 1.02 28.44
C GLN A 714 -17.86 -0.40 28.07
N PHE A 715 -19.00 -0.86 28.60
CA PHE A 715 -19.55 -2.20 28.26
C PHE A 715 -19.99 -2.32 26.79
N SER A 716 -20.33 -1.21 26.15
CA SER A 716 -20.61 -1.16 24.71
C SER A 716 -19.33 -1.08 23.88
N ALA A 717 -18.22 -0.63 24.46
CA ALA A 717 -16.94 -0.47 23.77
C ALA A 717 -16.27 -1.81 23.43
N MET A 718 -16.40 -2.86 24.26
CA MET A 718 -15.80 -4.18 23.96
C MET A 718 -16.45 -4.88 22.75
N LYS A 719 -17.74 -4.64 22.48
CA LYS A 719 -18.42 -5.12 21.26
C LYS A 719 -18.23 -4.19 20.06
N MET A 720 -17.83 -2.94 20.31
CA MET A 720 -17.55 -1.91 19.31
C MET A 720 -16.05 -1.64 19.13
N ALA A 721 -15.19 -2.54 19.61
CA ALA A 721 -13.75 -2.49 19.42
C ALA A 721 -13.32 -2.65 17.93
N HIS A 722 -14.30 -2.90 17.06
CA HIS A 722 -14.20 -2.89 15.61
C HIS A 722 -15.20 -1.91 14.95
N ALA A 723 -15.77 -0.94 15.69
CA ALA A 723 -16.64 0.07 15.10
C ALA A 723 -15.82 1.04 14.23
N PRO A 724 -16.39 1.53 13.11
CA PRO A 724 -15.66 2.38 12.18
C PRO A 724 -15.16 3.67 12.85
N PRO A 725 -14.07 4.27 12.34
CA PRO A 725 -13.50 5.50 12.89
C PRO A 725 -14.53 6.65 12.90
N GLY A 726 -15.01 7.09 14.07
CA GLY A 726 -15.97 8.20 14.22
C GLY A 726 -15.83 8.95 15.56
N HIS A 727 -16.51 10.11 15.68
CA HIS A 727 -16.43 11.18 16.70
C HIS A 727 -16.68 10.83 18.18
N HIS A 728 -16.24 9.67 18.70
CA HIS A 728 -16.69 9.20 20.00
C HIS A 728 -15.55 9.05 21.03
N SER A 729 -15.81 9.44 22.27
CA SER A 729 -14.91 9.24 23.42
C SER A 729 -15.53 8.21 24.37
N VAL A 730 -14.74 7.29 24.92
CA VAL A 730 -15.26 6.30 25.89
C VAL A 730 -15.14 6.85 27.29
N ILE A 731 -16.25 6.77 28.04
CA ILE A 731 -16.23 6.92 29.48
C ILE A 731 -16.08 5.54 30.13
N GLY A 732 -14.95 5.33 30.80
CA GLY A 732 -14.62 4.16 31.62
C GLY A 732 -15.22 4.22 33.02
N ARG A 733 -15.48 3.05 33.62
CA ARG A 733 -15.82 2.94 35.05
C ARG A 733 -14.54 2.92 35.89
N PRO A 734 -14.52 3.62 37.05
CA PRO A 734 -13.38 3.57 37.96
C PRO A 734 -13.08 2.13 38.42
N SER A 735 -11.79 1.80 38.55
CA SER A 735 -11.34 0.49 39.04
C SER A 735 -11.71 0.28 40.51
N VAL A 736 -12.13 -0.94 40.87
CA VAL A 736 -12.39 -1.31 42.27
C VAL A 736 -11.11 -1.11 43.10
N ASN A 737 -11.22 -0.40 44.23
CA ASN A 737 -10.11 0.06 45.10
C ASN A 737 -9.25 1.23 44.57
N GLY A 738 -9.62 1.85 43.44
CA GLY A 738 -9.02 3.10 42.94
C GLY A 738 -9.87 4.35 43.23
N LEU A 739 -9.47 5.50 42.67
CA LEU A 739 -10.24 6.75 42.72
C LEU A 739 -11.58 6.59 41.96
N ALA A 740 -12.66 7.20 42.48
CA ALA A 740 -14.05 6.91 42.09
C ALA A 740 -14.61 7.79 40.94
N TYR A 741 -13.80 8.15 39.94
CA TYR A 741 -14.21 9.07 38.85
C TYR A 741 -14.16 8.42 37.46
N ALA A 742 -14.87 9.04 36.51
CA ALA A 742 -14.94 8.62 35.11
C ALA A 742 -13.60 8.84 34.38
N GLU A 743 -13.13 7.83 33.66
CA GLU A 743 -11.93 7.92 32.80
C GLU A 743 -12.33 8.18 31.35
N TYR A 744 -11.65 9.09 30.67
CA TYR A 744 -11.83 9.29 29.23
C TYR A 744 -10.76 8.55 28.45
N VAL A 745 -11.17 7.82 27.42
CA VAL A 745 -10.28 7.23 26.41
C VAL A 745 -10.58 7.88 25.07
N ILE A 746 -9.54 8.49 24.50
CA ILE A 746 -9.58 9.15 23.20
C ILE A 746 -8.95 8.21 22.17
N TYR A 747 -9.66 7.98 21.08
CA TYR A 747 -9.27 6.99 20.08
C TYR A 747 -8.52 7.60 18.90
N ARG A 748 -8.70 8.90 18.63
CA ARG A 748 -8.00 9.60 17.54
C ARG A 748 -7.07 10.67 18.07
N GLY A 749 -5.82 10.63 17.60
CA GLY A 749 -4.80 11.58 18.03
C GLY A 749 -5.12 13.04 17.71
N GLU A 750 -5.87 13.29 16.63
CA GLU A 750 -6.26 14.64 16.20
C GLU A 750 -7.28 15.33 17.13
N GLN A 751 -7.86 14.60 18.09
CA GLN A 751 -8.70 15.18 19.13
C GLN A 751 -7.90 15.84 20.25
N ALA A 752 -6.57 15.74 20.24
CA ALA A 752 -5.68 16.29 21.24
C ALA A 752 -4.56 17.14 20.62
N TYR A 753 -4.37 18.34 21.15
CA TYR A 753 -3.26 19.24 20.83
C TYR A 753 -2.36 19.38 22.06
N PRO A 754 -1.07 18.98 21.99
CA PRO A 754 -0.14 19.27 23.07
C PRO A 754 0.07 20.79 23.12
N GLU A 755 -0.42 21.45 24.17
CA GLU A 755 -0.38 22.91 24.26
C GLU A 755 0.79 23.39 25.10
N TYR A 756 1.12 22.67 26.18
CA TYR A 756 2.28 22.97 27.01
C TYR A 756 3.10 21.71 27.31
N LEU A 757 4.42 21.86 27.31
CA LEU A 757 5.38 20.92 27.86
C LEU A 757 5.83 21.42 29.23
N ILE A 758 5.61 20.62 30.26
CA ILE A 758 5.96 20.96 31.63
C ILE A 758 7.10 20.07 32.08
N THR A 759 8.22 20.70 32.46
CA THR A 759 9.34 20.03 33.13
C THR A 759 9.26 20.31 34.62
N TYR A 760 9.25 19.24 35.43
CA TYR A 760 9.01 19.33 36.87
C TYR A 760 9.79 18.27 37.64
N GLN A 761 9.84 18.43 38.96
CA GLN A 761 10.38 17.47 39.91
C GLN A 761 9.34 17.23 41.03
N ILE A 762 9.24 16.02 41.57
CA ILE A 762 8.31 15.73 42.68
C ILE A 762 9.00 15.99 44.03
N VAL A 763 8.26 16.50 45.02
CA VAL A 763 8.79 16.89 46.33
C VAL A 763 8.19 16.06 47.47
N LYS A 764 9.05 15.49 48.31
CA LYS A 764 8.63 14.68 49.47
C LYS A 764 7.89 15.53 50.54
N PRO A 765 6.87 15.01 51.22
CA PRO A 765 6.27 15.70 52.37
C PRO A 765 7.29 15.82 53.50
N GLU A 766 7.29 16.95 54.19
CA GLU A 766 8.10 17.13 55.38
C GLU A 766 7.61 16.19 56.49
N ASN A 767 8.52 15.45 57.15
CA ASN A 767 8.19 14.48 58.19
C ASN A 767 7.60 15.18 59.43
N GLY A 768 6.29 15.38 59.47
CA GLY A 768 5.54 15.82 60.64
C GLY A 768 5.02 14.64 61.47
N ASN A 769 5.69 14.36 62.59
CA ASN A 769 5.23 13.57 63.75
C ASN A 769 4.64 12.16 63.55
N LYS A 770 5.46 11.16 63.92
CA LYS A 770 5.07 9.79 64.25
C LYS A 770 3.86 9.73 65.19
N ARG A 771 2.86 8.89 64.87
CA ARG A 771 2.00 8.22 65.86
C ARG A 771 2.04 6.69 65.65
N PRO A 772 1.91 5.89 66.73
CA PRO A 772 2.62 4.62 66.86
C PRO A 772 1.92 3.44 66.19
N SER A 773 2.73 2.45 65.83
CA SER A 773 2.38 1.16 65.24
C SER A 773 1.38 0.35 66.08
N SER A 774 0.33 -0.17 65.45
CA SER A 774 -0.42 -1.33 65.95
C SER A 774 -0.08 -2.57 65.11
N ARG A 775 0.64 -3.48 65.77
CA ARG A 775 1.08 -4.84 65.40
C ARG A 775 0.16 -5.61 64.43
N CYS A 776 0.76 -6.22 63.41
CA CYS A 776 0.25 -7.47 62.83
C CYS A 776 1.20 -8.60 63.20
N LYS A 777 0.63 -9.64 63.84
CA LYS A 777 1.31 -10.87 64.26
C LYS A 777 1.61 -11.74 63.04
N CYS A 778 2.83 -12.25 62.95
CA CYS A 778 3.16 -13.43 62.17
C CYS A 778 2.45 -14.66 62.77
N ILE A 779 1.83 -15.48 61.93
CA ILE A 779 1.62 -16.91 62.19
C ILE A 779 2.10 -17.62 60.93
N ASP A 780 3.24 -18.29 61.05
CA ASP A 780 3.69 -19.35 60.16
C ASP A 780 2.69 -20.51 60.17
N TYR A 781 2.55 -21.22 59.05
CA TYR A 781 2.61 -22.69 59.05
C TYR A 781 2.84 -23.22 57.63
N CYS A 782 3.88 -24.06 57.51
CA CYS A 782 4.06 -25.02 56.43
C CYS A 782 2.93 -26.06 56.41
N GLY A 783 2.63 -26.55 55.20
CA GLY A 783 1.78 -27.70 54.88
C GLY A 783 1.71 -27.86 53.38
#